data_AF-A0A2E4C6J1-F1
#
_entry.id   AF-A0A2E4C6J1-F1
#
_cell.length_a   1.000
_cell.length_b   1.000
_cell.length_c   1.000
_cell.angle_alpha   90.00
_cell.angle_beta   90.00
_cell.angle_gamma   90.00
#
_symmetry.space_group_name_H-M   'P 1'
#
loop_
_entity.id
_entity.type
_entity.pdbx_description
1 polymer ?
#
loop_
_entity_poly.entity_id
_entity_poly.type
_entity_poly.pdbx_seq_one_letter_code
_entity_poly.pdbx_strand_id
1 'polypeptide(L)'
;MLAILATYLQSKRVSTLPSVAALDDKLLRVRVAPSSGANDADALKALYDEALVQDKPGVLKSSWGGKMSSAEKRVRDTHAHLFPHKFPKMAASASPVRTRPPPPPPPPPPPPAPVAAPAPLALSNTIDEYIDLEGLQEALRQLQILLETVTGRTQLRAQSFVQFLKQLEEACEFDGQFEMEGPGGHMCHKLPVKYEQKRGYGRLNTTNERRFEDFYKSEVRVLCLQGAPRLLRPFLCGRFCRDFDMQNAQPTILLQLAKRIRNGVHQMPMLQQWVDDRPGFIAHVAEVHGITEDVKDTVKTLVISLIFGGEYAHWLEKRRMPADVQSPWIARLARELADLRTSVFNHDLFKGHVQRERERHAKEGKKDAAAADRSIFAVLAQHQENEILSVVRDGVAAQGFVVESLQFDGLFLLERDDGTRLDMKRIERDILKKKGYDIKLVEKELFFEGPWPTLQLDEGSSAAARNGKARATATATATAKPGGLGPLMDPAVLAGVDAADADAVHRAILAGLDENVLAGGFVLLQDGGFWLARQTIPNGPPALGDLGGKKDSGETLWQAAVREVFEEGGLDLSACRLASTDQIFYSCKRTGERSYVFFLVETQEVPRRTGDKRIVEHCHFKALPEWSTLHPRMRFAAGLRSRLQQCLQ
;
A
#
# COMPACT_ATOMS: atom_id res chain seq x y z
N MET A 1 19.97 10.27 -34.93
CA MET A 1 19.73 10.03 -33.48
C MET A 1 18.46 10.72 -33.00
N LEU A 2 18.28 12.04 -33.21
CA LEU A 2 17.07 12.76 -32.80
C LEU A 2 15.78 12.20 -33.44
N ALA A 3 15.82 11.77 -34.70
CA ALA A 3 14.70 11.08 -35.35
C ALA A 3 14.31 9.76 -34.66
N ILE A 4 15.29 8.95 -34.23
CA ILE A 4 15.06 7.69 -33.48
C ILE A 4 14.44 7.99 -32.11
N LEU A 5 14.91 9.05 -31.45
CA LEU A 5 14.35 9.48 -30.16
C LEU A 5 12.91 10.01 -30.30
N ALA A 6 12.61 10.72 -31.38
CA ALA A 6 11.24 11.16 -31.70
C ALA A 6 10.32 9.97 -31.98
N THR A 7 10.78 8.98 -32.76
CA THR A 7 10.02 7.74 -33.00
C THR A 7 9.79 6.95 -31.70
N TYR A 8 10.79 6.87 -30.82
CA TYR A 8 10.66 6.22 -29.50
C TYR A 8 9.66 6.94 -28.57
N LEU A 9 9.64 8.27 -28.58
CA LEU A 9 8.66 9.04 -27.79
C LEU A 9 7.25 8.96 -28.40
N GLN A 10 7.13 8.86 -29.72
CA GLN A 10 5.85 8.61 -30.41
C GLN A 10 5.32 7.19 -30.16
N SER A 11 6.18 6.18 -30.09
CA SER A 11 5.75 4.80 -29.84
C SER A 11 5.16 4.61 -28.44
N LYS A 12 5.45 5.52 -27.48
CA LYS A 12 4.78 5.55 -26.17
C LYS A 12 3.30 5.97 -26.25
N ARG A 13 2.82 6.45 -27.41
CA ARG A 13 1.45 6.97 -27.59
C ARG A 13 0.50 6.00 -28.30
N VAL A 14 1.00 4.91 -28.87
CA VAL A 14 0.20 3.98 -29.69
C VAL A 14 0.14 2.62 -29.01
N SER A 15 -1.03 1.97 -28.99
CA SER A 15 -1.25 0.65 -28.38
C SER A 15 -0.63 -0.52 -29.16
N THR A 16 -0.04 -0.25 -30.32
CA THR A 16 0.71 -1.20 -31.14
C THR A 16 2.04 -0.59 -31.55
N LEU A 17 3.14 -1.29 -31.27
CA LEU A 17 4.49 -0.87 -31.64
C LEU A 17 4.61 -0.82 -33.18
N PRO A 18 5.02 0.31 -33.78
CA PRO A 18 5.37 0.30 -35.20
C PRO A 18 6.61 -0.58 -35.40
N SER A 19 6.58 -1.44 -36.41
CA SER A 19 7.76 -2.19 -36.87
C SER A 19 8.77 -1.21 -37.48
N VAL A 20 9.73 -0.75 -36.67
CA VAL A 20 10.84 0.07 -37.14
C VAL A 20 12.01 -0.86 -37.45
N ALA A 21 12.20 -1.19 -38.72
CA ALA A 21 13.23 -2.13 -39.21
C ALA A 21 14.70 -1.68 -39.01
N ALA A 22 14.95 -0.65 -38.19
CA ALA A 22 16.25 0.01 -38.04
C ALA A 22 16.79 0.02 -36.60
N LEU A 23 16.15 -0.67 -35.66
CA LEU A 23 16.66 -0.79 -34.29
C LEU A 23 17.31 -2.16 -34.08
N ASP A 24 18.59 -2.14 -33.74
CA ASP A 24 19.37 -3.30 -33.30
C ASP A 24 18.67 -3.98 -32.11
N ASP A 25 18.57 -5.31 -32.12
CA ASP A 25 17.86 -6.16 -31.14
C ASP A 25 18.33 -5.93 -29.69
N LYS A 26 19.51 -5.34 -29.50
CA LYS A 26 20.06 -4.96 -28.20
C LYS A 26 19.40 -3.71 -27.58
N LEU A 27 18.80 -2.83 -28.37
CA LEU A 27 18.10 -1.62 -27.90
C LEU A 27 16.67 -1.89 -27.43
N LEU A 28 16.06 -3.01 -27.86
CA LEU A 28 14.65 -3.35 -27.57
C LEU A 28 14.40 -3.87 -26.14
N ARG A 29 15.44 -4.04 -25.30
CA ARG A 29 15.33 -4.62 -23.95
C ARG A 29 15.08 -3.61 -22.81
N VAL A 30 14.73 -2.37 -23.12
CA VAL A 30 14.54 -1.32 -22.09
C VAL A 30 13.05 -1.19 -21.71
N ARG A 31 12.66 -1.72 -20.54
CA ARG A 31 11.34 -1.45 -19.93
C ARG A 31 11.30 -0.04 -19.34
N VAL A 32 10.26 0.74 -19.62
CA VAL A 32 10.03 2.06 -19.01
C VAL A 32 8.58 2.21 -18.57
N ALA A 33 8.38 2.79 -17.37
CA ALA A 33 7.08 3.06 -16.75
C ALA A 33 6.17 3.99 -17.60
N PRO A 34 4.84 3.84 -17.49
CA PRO A 34 3.87 4.69 -18.20
C PRO A 34 3.95 6.15 -17.78
N SER A 35 3.66 7.04 -18.72
CA SER A 35 3.80 8.51 -18.62
C SER A 35 2.47 9.18 -18.97
N SER A 36 2.08 10.21 -18.22
CA SER A 36 0.92 11.05 -18.55
C SER A 36 1.24 11.84 -19.84
N GLY A 37 0.70 11.41 -20.98
CA GLY A 37 1.14 11.80 -22.35
C GLY A 37 1.24 13.31 -22.71
N ALA A 38 0.85 14.23 -21.83
CA ALA A 38 1.10 15.66 -21.94
C ALA A 38 2.61 15.99 -21.91
N ASN A 39 3.37 15.39 -21.00
CA ASN A 39 4.82 15.63 -20.89
C ASN A 39 5.59 15.12 -22.12
N ASP A 40 5.07 14.09 -22.79
CA ASP A 40 5.68 13.54 -24.00
C ASP A 40 5.34 14.39 -25.25
N ALA A 41 4.26 15.17 -25.21
CA ALA A 41 3.92 16.16 -26.25
C ALA A 41 4.95 17.28 -26.28
N ASP A 42 5.23 17.83 -25.10
CA ASP A 42 6.16 18.94 -24.94
C ASP A 42 7.60 18.49 -25.22
N ALA A 43 7.95 17.25 -24.87
CA ALA A 43 9.23 16.63 -25.20
C ALA A 43 9.41 16.44 -26.73
N LEU A 44 8.38 15.96 -27.43
CA LEU A 44 8.39 15.86 -28.90
C LEU A 44 8.46 17.23 -29.55
N LYS A 45 7.70 18.20 -29.05
CA LYS A 45 7.72 19.58 -29.54
C LYS A 45 9.11 20.20 -29.38
N ALA A 46 9.76 20.02 -28.23
CA ALA A 46 11.13 20.48 -28.02
C ALA A 46 12.16 19.84 -28.97
N LEU A 47 11.91 18.61 -29.43
CA LEU A 47 12.72 17.94 -30.45
C LEU A 47 12.47 18.49 -31.87
N TYR A 48 11.20 18.76 -32.21
CA TYR A 48 10.83 19.28 -33.53
C TYR A 48 11.17 20.76 -33.71
N ASP A 49 11.10 21.56 -32.64
CA ASP A 49 11.38 23.00 -32.66
C ASP A 49 12.89 23.31 -32.62
N GLU A 50 13.76 22.30 -32.82
CA GLU A 50 15.23 22.41 -32.73
C GLU A 50 15.73 23.06 -31.41
N ALA A 51 14.94 22.97 -30.34
CA ALA A 51 15.28 23.54 -29.04
C ALA A 51 16.47 22.80 -28.38
N LEU A 52 16.82 21.63 -28.89
CA LEU A 52 17.93 20.80 -28.44
C LEU A 52 18.88 20.47 -29.57
N VAL A 53 20.17 20.73 -29.35
CA VAL A 53 21.26 20.37 -30.27
C VAL A 53 22.16 19.32 -29.63
N GLN A 54 22.64 18.39 -30.44
CA GLN A 54 23.62 17.41 -29.99
C GLN A 54 25.00 18.08 -29.95
N ASP A 55 25.50 18.29 -28.73
CA ASP A 55 26.81 18.89 -28.48
C ASP A 55 27.94 17.88 -28.76
N LYS A 56 27.72 16.63 -28.35
CA LYS A 56 28.63 15.49 -28.57
C LYS A 56 27.86 14.17 -28.47
N PRO A 57 28.43 13.02 -28.91
CA PRO A 57 27.76 11.72 -28.79
C PRO A 57 27.21 11.48 -27.37
N GLY A 58 25.90 11.24 -27.27
CA GLY A 58 25.21 11.02 -25.99
C GLY A 58 24.84 12.26 -25.17
N VAL A 59 25.16 13.48 -25.61
CA VAL A 59 24.90 14.72 -24.84
C VAL A 59 24.10 15.73 -25.67
N LEU A 60 22.91 16.07 -25.18
CA LEU A 60 22.07 17.15 -25.71
C LEU A 60 22.23 18.41 -24.86
N LYS A 61 22.26 19.58 -25.52
CA LYS A 61 22.23 20.91 -24.91
C LYS A 61 21.06 21.72 -25.49
N SER A 62 20.59 22.73 -24.75
CA SER A 62 19.61 23.67 -25.30
C SER A 62 20.28 24.54 -26.37
N SER A 63 19.66 24.67 -27.54
CA SER A 63 20.17 25.50 -28.65
C SER A 63 20.22 26.98 -28.28
N TRP A 64 19.40 27.41 -27.32
CA TRP A 64 19.30 28.79 -26.85
C TRP A 64 20.29 29.17 -25.74
N GLY A 65 21.17 28.24 -25.31
CA GLY A 65 22.17 28.49 -24.26
C GLY A 65 21.61 28.73 -22.85
N GLY A 66 20.30 28.57 -22.64
CA GLY A 66 19.61 28.80 -21.37
C GLY A 66 19.41 27.55 -20.49
N LYS A 67 18.75 27.72 -19.34
CA LYS A 67 18.33 26.60 -18.48
C LYS A 67 17.26 25.77 -19.22
N MET A 68 17.52 24.48 -19.40
CA MET A 68 16.54 23.54 -19.96
C MET A 68 15.24 23.53 -19.13
N SER A 69 14.12 23.59 -19.83
CA SER A 69 12.79 23.23 -19.34
C SER A 69 12.73 21.77 -18.88
N SER A 70 11.67 21.42 -18.15
CA SER A 70 11.45 20.05 -17.68
C SER A 70 11.32 19.05 -18.84
N ALA A 71 10.70 19.47 -19.95
CA ALA A 71 10.57 18.65 -21.16
C ALA A 71 11.94 18.41 -21.82
N GLU A 72 12.75 19.45 -21.99
CA GLU A 72 14.10 19.34 -22.55
C GLU A 72 15.03 18.45 -21.71
N LYS A 73 14.96 18.56 -20.37
CA LYS A 73 15.72 17.69 -19.47
C LYS A 73 15.34 16.23 -19.65
N ARG A 74 14.05 15.93 -19.79
CA ARG A 74 13.56 14.56 -20.01
C ARG A 74 14.05 13.99 -21.35
N VAL A 75 14.02 14.79 -22.43
CA VAL A 75 14.57 14.39 -23.74
C VAL A 75 16.06 14.09 -23.62
N ARG A 76 16.82 14.97 -22.95
CA ARG A 76 18.26 14.78 -22.70
C ARG A 76 18.55 13.51 -21.90
N ASP A 77 17.80 13.26 -20.83
CA ASP A 77 18.03 12.11 -19.95
C ASP A 77 17.67 10.80 -20.67
N THR A 78 16.59 10.79 -21.46
CA THR A 78 16.22 9.67 -22.33
C THR A 78 17.29 9.42 -23.41
N HIS A 79 17.81 10.49 -24.03
CA HIS A 79 18.91 10.41 -25.01
C HIS A 79 20.19 9.84 -24.38
N ALA A 80 20.57 10.29 -23.19
CA ALA A 80 21.77 9.83 -22.49
C ALA A 80 21.67 8.35 -22.10
N HIS A 81 20.46 7.86 -21.82
CA HIS A 81 20.20 6.46 -21.53
C HIS A 81 20.30 5.57 -22.77
N LEU A 82 19.68 6.00 -23.88
CA LEU A 82 19.71 5.24 -25.14
C LEU A 82 21.08 5.28 -25.82
N PHE A 83 21.86 6.34 -25.58
CA PHE A 83 23.15 6.59 -26.22
C PHE A 83 24.21 7.03 -25.20
N PRO A 84 24.68 6.13 -24.32
CA PRO A 84 25.64 6.49 -23.28
C PRO A 84 26.99 6.92 -23.88
N HIS A 85 27.53 8.04 -23.41
CA HIS A 85 28.80 8.61 -23.90
C HIS A 85 30.02 7.69 -23.62
N LYS A 86 29.94 6.77 -22.65
CA LYS A 86 31.01 5.83 -22.32
C LYS A 86 30.44 4.42 -22.28
N PHE A 87 30.86 3.57 -23.22
CA PHE A 87 30.67 2.13 -23.06
C PHE A 87 31.48 1.65 -21.85
N PRO A 88 30.94 0.79 -20.98
CA PRO A 88 31.71 0.19 -19.91
C PRO A 88 32.89 -0.59 -20.53
N LYS A 89 34.11 -0.36 -20.02
CA LYS A 89 35.28 -1.15 -20.41
C LYS A 89 34.97 -2.62 -20.11
N MET A 90 34.80 -3.44 -21.15
CA MET A 90 34.73 -4.89 -20.98
C MET A 90 36.07 -5.36 -20.39
N ALA A 91 36.01 -6.08 -19.27
CA ALA A 91 37.18 -6.59 -18.57
C ALA A 91 37.96 -7.56 -19.48
N ALA A 92 39.26 -7.33 -19.63
CA ALA A 92 40.16 -8.19 -20.39
C ALA A 92 40.28 -9.57 -19.73
N SER A 93 40.24 -10.63 -20.53
CA SER A 93 40.36 -12.01 -20.09
C SER A 93 41.74 -12.33 -19.51
N ALA A 94 41.75 -13.22 -18.52
CA ALA A 94 42.92 -13.66 -17.77
C ALA A 94 43.96 -14.38 -18.65
N SER A 95 45.24 -14.13 -18.36
CA SER A 95 46.38 -14.80 -18.98
C SER A 95 46.62 -16.21 -18.40
N PRO A 96 47.20 -17.15 -19.17
CA PRO A 96 47.39 -18.53 -18.75
C PRO A 96 48.54 -18.71 -17.76
N VAL A 97 48.31 -19.56 -16.77
CA VAL A 97 49.23 -19.95 -15.70
C VAL A 97 50.35 -20.86 -16.25
N ARG A 98 51.61 -20.49 -15.98
CA ARG A 98 52.78 -21.35 -16.22
C ARG A 98 52.91 -22.40 -15.11
N THR A 99 53.08 -23.66 -15.50
CA THR A 99 53.35 -24.79 -14.61
C THR A 99 54.79 -24.75 -14.08
N ARG A 100 54.95 -24.89 -12.75
CA ARG A 100 56.24 -25.15 -12.08
C ARG A 100 56.33 -26.62 -11.67
N PRO A 101 57.55 -27.20 -11.63
CA PRO A 101 57.76 -28.58 -11.22
C PRO A 101 57.49 -28.79 -9.71
N PRO A 102 57.14 -30.02 -9.29
CA PRO A 102 56.68 -30.30 -7.94
C PRO A 102 57.83 -30.26 -6.92
N PRO A 103 57.61 -29.70 -5.71
CA PRO A 103 58.56 -29.73 -4.62
C PRO A 103 58.59 -31.12 -3.93
N PRO A 104 59.69 -31.44 -3.22
CA PRO A 104 59.85 -32.70 -2.50
C PRO A 104 58.81 -32.88 -1.37
N PRO A 105 58.52 -34.13 -0.96
CA PRO A 105 57.46 -34.44 -0.02
C PRO A 105 57.73 -33.83 1.36
N PRO A 106 56.72 -33.17 1.98
CA PRO A 106 56.88 -32.55 3.29
C PRO A 106 56.92 -33.59 4.41
N PRO A 107 57.55 -33.26 5.56
CA PRO A 107 57.53 -34.10 6.75
C PRO A 107 56.09 -34.33 7.25
N PRO A 108 55.85 -35.43 8.00
CA PRO A 108 54.52 -35.78 8.49
C PRO A 108 53.92 -34.62 9.31
N PRO A 109 52.65 -34.26 9.07
CA PRO A 109 52.05 -33.09 9.68
C PRO A 109 51.95 -33.26 11.20
N PRO A 110 52.18 -32.19 11.98
CA PRO A 110 51.87 -32.20 13.40
C PRO A 110 50.38 -32.52 13.60
N PRO A 111 50.00 -33.11 14.74
CA PRO A 111 48.59 -33.37 15.05
C PRO A 111 47.77 -32.10 14.83
N PRO A 112 46.60 -32.20 14.18
CA PRO A 112 45.81 -31.04 13.79
C PRO A 112 45.51 -30.22 15.05
N ALA A 113 45.93 -28.96 15.04
CA ALA A 113 45.50 -28.00 16.04
C ALA A 113 43.96 -28.04 16.11
N PRO A 114 43.35 -27.92 17.30
CA PRO A 114 41.90 -27.86 17.43
C PRO A 114 41.39 -26.85 16.39
N VAL A 115 40.57 -27.33 15.46
CA VAL A 115 40.10 -26.55 14.32
C VAL A 115 39.51 -25.27 14.89
N ALA A 116 40.21 -24.15 14.67
CA ALA A 116 39.72 -22.86 15.08
C ALA A 116 38.32 -22.73 14.49
N ALA A 117 37.33 -22.45 15.35
CA ALA A 117 35.96 -22.25 14.90
C ALA A 117 36.00 -21.31 13.69
N PRO A 118 35.39 -21.69 12.55
CA PRO A 118 35.47 -20.90 11.33
C PRO A 118 35.13 -19.46 11.66
N ALA A 119 35.96 -18.53 11.18
CA ALA A 119 35.71 -17.11 11.36
C ALA A 119 34.25 -16.83 10.96
N PRO A 120 33.46 -16.13 11.78
CA PRO A 120 32.05 -15.93 11.49
C PRO A 120 31.93 -15.31 10.10
N LEU A 121 31.28 -16.05 9.18
CA LEU A 121 31.02 -15.56 7.83
C LEU A 121 30.31 -14.22 7.98
N ALA A 122 30.87 -13.17 7.36
CA ALA A 122 30.26 -11.86 7.37
C ALA A 122 28.81 -12.02 6.89
N LEU A 123 27.85 -11.66 7.74
CA LEU A 123 26.44 -11.81 7.43
C LEU A 123 26.13 -11.03 6.17
N SER A 124 25.82 -11.74 5.09
CA SER A 124 25.36 -11.14 3.85
C SER A 124 24.08 -10.34 4.12
N ASN A 125 23.96 -9.20 3.44
CA ASN A 125 22.72 -8.42 3.40
C ASN A 125 21.79 -8.90 2.27
N THR A 126 22.23 -9.85 1.45
CA THR A 126 21.36 -10.60 0.55
C THR A 126 21.05 -11.94 1.18
N ILE A 127 19.77 -12.23 1.34
CA ILE A 127 19.24 -13.49 1.88
C ILE A 127 18.40 -14.13 0.79
N ASP A 128 18.56 -15.43 0.61
CA ASP A 128 17.72 -16.21 -0.28
C ASP A 128 16.48 -16.66 0.51
N GLU A 129 15.33 -16.06 0.23
CA GLU A 129 14.05 -16.44 0.83
C GLU A 129 13.45 -17.63 0.05
N TYR A 130 12.89 -18.59 0.75
CA TYR A 130 12.13 -19.72 0.28
C TYR A 130 10.63 -19.45 0.46
N ILE A 131 9.89 -19.54 -0.64
CA ILE A 131 8.45 -19.41 -0.67
C ILE A 131 7.85 -20.79 -0.91
N ASP A 132 7.07 -21.28 0.03
CA ASP A 132 6.38 -22.58 -0.04
C ASP A 132 5.36 -22.58 -1.19
N LEU A 133 5.57 -23.47 -2.17
CA LEU A 133 4.74 -23.54 -3.36
C LEU A 133 3.33 -24.06 -3.06
N GLU A 134 3.23 -25.12 -2.26
CA GLU A 134 1.94 -25.69 -1.85
C GLU A 134 1.15 -24.68 -1.03
N GLY A 135 1.83 -23.96 -0.14
CA GLY A 135 1.22 -22.92 0.69
C GLY A 135 0.74 -21.72 -0.12
N LEU A 136 1.53 -21.27 -1.09
CA LEU A 136 1.13 -20.20 -2.02
C LEU A 136 -0.14 -20.59 -2.79
N GLN A 137 -0.18 -21.81 -3.34
CA GLN A 137 -1.34 -22.34 -4.07
C GLN A 137 -2.57 -22.46 -3.17
N GLU A 138 -2.40 -22.95 -1.94
CA GLU A 138 -3.49 -23.05 -0.98
C GLU A 138 -4.04 -21.67 -0.59
N ALA A 139 -3.16 -20.68 -0.36
CA ALA A 139 -3.58 -19.32 -0.06
C ALA A 139 -4.40 -18.71 -1.23
N LEU A 140 -3.96 -18.93 -2.48
CA LEU A 140 -4.71 -18.52 -3.67
C LEU A 140 -6.08 -19.20 -3.74
N ARG A 141 -6.15 -20.50 -3.49
CA ARG A 141 -7.41 -21.27 -3.47
C ARG A 141 -8.38 -20.73 -2.41
N GLN A 142 -7.92 -20.51 -1.18
CA GLN A 142 -8.76 -19.97 -0.11
C GLN A 142 -9.23 -18.54 -0.41
N LEU A 143 -8.38 -17.70 -1.00
CA LEU A 143 -8.76 -16.35 -1.43
C LEU A 143 -9.82 -16.35 -2.53
N GLN A 144 -9.73 -17.27 -3.50
CA GLN A 144 -10.73 -17.40 -4.55
C GLN A 144 -12.10 -17.77 -3.98
N ILE A 145 -12.16 -18.71 -3.04
CA ILE A 145 -13.40 -19.07 -2.33
C ILE A 145 -13.95 -17.88 -1.53
N LEU A 146 -13.08 -17.13 -0.84
CA LEU A 146 -13.50 -15.94 -0.11
C LEU A 146 -14.10 -14.89 -1.06
N LEU A 147 -13.49 -14.66 -2.23
CA LEU A 147 -13.96 -13.69 -3.22
C LEU A 147 -15.38 -13.96 -3.74
N GLU A 148 -15.86 -15.20 -3.67
CA GLU A 148 -17.23 -15.58 -4.02
C GLU A 148 -18.25 -15.17 -2.94
N THR A 149 -17.81 -14.95 -1.70
CA THR A 149 -18.68 -14.77 -0.53
C THR A 149 -18.55 -13.42 0.15
N VAL A 150 -17.39 -12.76 0.05
CA VAL A 150 -17.14 -11.45 0.67
C VAL A 150 -17.46 -10.30 -0.28
N THR A 151 -17.91 -9.17 0.28
CA THR A 151 -18.22 -7.95 -0.47
C THR A 151 -17.49 -6.73 0.11
N GLY A 152 -17.52 -5.60 -0.62
CA GLY A 152 -17.00 -4.32 -0.14
C GLY A 152 -15.50 -4.33 0.16
N ARG A 153 -15.10 -3.80 1.32
CA ARG A 153 -13.68 -3.67 1.71
C ARG A 153 -12.95 -5.01 1.84
N THR A 154 -13.62 -6.03 2.34
CA THR A 154 -13.03 -7.37 2.50
C THR A 154 -12.74 -8.00 1.14
N GLN A 155 -13.61 -7.79 0.15
CA GLN A 155 -13.39 -8.22 -1.23
C GLN A 155 -12.17 -7.52 -1.87
N LEU A 156 -12.07 -6.19 -1.72
CA LEU A 156 -10.92 -5.44 -2.23
C LEU A 156 -9.60 -5.92 -1.59
N ARG A 157 -9.62 -6.21 -0.29
CA ARG A 157 -8.45 -6.78 0.42
C ARG A 157 -8.09 -8.16 -0.12
N ALA A 158 -9.08 -9.03 -0.32
CA ALA A 158 -8.87 -10.35 -0.91
C ALA A 158 -8.25 -10.25 -2.32
N GLN A 159 -8.78 -9.37 -3.17
CA GLN A 159 -8.25 -9.10 -4.51
C GLN A 159 -6.79 -8.61 -4.45
N SER A 160 -6.48 -7.70 -3.52
CA SER A 160 -5.10 -7.22 -3.31
C SER A 160 -4.16 -8.37 -2.93
N PHE A 161 -4.61 -9.29 -2.06
CA PHE A 161 -3.81 -10.45 -1.70
C PHE A 161 -3.60 -11.42 -2.87
N VAL A 162 -4.63 -11.67 -3.67
CA VAL A 162 -4.51 -12.49 -4.89
C VAL A 162 -3.48 -11.88 -5.85
N GLN A 163 -3.56 -10.57 -6.08
CA GLN A 163 -2.62 -9.88 -6.96
C GLN A 163 -1.19 -9.93 -6.40
N PHE A 164 -1.02 -9.75 -5.08
CA PHE A 164 0.28 -9.90 -4.42
C PHE A 164 0.88 -11.29 -4.64
N LEU A 165 0.10 -12.36 -4.41
CA LEU A 165 0.57 -13.75 -4.56
C LEU A 165 0.96 -14.07 -6.00
N LYS A 166 0.14 -13.67 -6.98
CA LYS A 166 0.45 -13.87 -8.41
C LYS A 166 1.73 -13.15 -8.82
N GLN A 167 1.91 -11.91 -8.39
CA GLN A 167 3.15 -11.17 -8.68
C GLN A 167 4.36 -11.73 -7.93
N LEU A 168 4.16 -12.32 -6.74
CA LEU A 168 5.23 -13.00 -6.02
C LEU A 168 5.66 -14.27 -6.74
N GLU A 169 4.71 -15.06 -7.25
CA GLU A 169 4.96 -16.25 -8.08
C GLU A 169 5.73 -15.87 -9.36
N GLU A 170 5.23 -14.89 -10.14
CA GLU A 170 5.92 -14.36 -11.32
C GLU A 170 7.33 -13.84 -11.00
N ALA A 171 7.49 -13.19 -9.83
CA ALA A 171 8.78 -12.72 -9.36
C ALA A 171 9.73 -13.88 -9.12
N CYS A 172 9.27 -15.03 -8.63
CA CYS A 172 10.11 -16.19 -8.40
C CYS A 172 10.56 -16.85 -9.72
N GLU A 173 9.67 -16.91 -10.72
CA GLU A 173 9.96 -17.55 -12.01
C GLU A 173 11.02 -16.84 -12.84
N PHE A 174 11.13 -15.51 -12.71
CA PHE A 174 12.00 -14.68 -13.56
C PHE A 174 13.49 -15.08 -13.51
N ASP A 175 13.94 -15.71 -12.41
CA ASP A 175 15.35 -16.07 -12.24
C ASP A 175 15.67 -17.49 -12.79
N GLY A 176 14.75 -18.12 -13.52
CA GLY A 176 14.95 -19.40 -14.22
C GLY A 176 15.10 -20.61 -13.29
N GLN A 177 14.86 -20.43 -11.99
CA GLN A 177 14.76 -21.48 -11.00
C GLN A 177 13.28 -21.67 -10.66
N PHE A 178 12.62 -22.51 -11.45
CA PHE A 178 11.18 -22.69 -11.38
C PHE A 178 10.76 -23.29 -10.06
N GLU A 179 11.39 -24.37 -9.63
CA GLU A 179 11.03 -25.08 -8.40
C GLU A 179 12.27 -25.77 -7.87
N MET A 180 12.45 -25.77 -6.56
CA MET A 180 13.54 -26.51 -5.92
C MET A 180 13.08 -27.14 -4.61
N GLU A 181 13.78 -28.19 -4.22
CA GLU A 181 13.67 -28.73 -2.87
C GLU A 181 14.26 -27.71 -1.88
N GLY A 182 13.40 -27.17 -1.03
CA GLY A 182 13.70 -26.20 0.00
C GLY A 182 13.90 -26.84 1.38
N PRO A 183 13.82 -26.02 2.45
CA PRO A 183 13.95 -26.49 3.82
C PRO A 183 12.95 -27.62 4.14
N GLY A 184 13.40 -28.66 4.84
CA GLY A 184 12.56 -29.80 5.21
C GLY A 184 12.07 -30.66 4.05
N GLY A 185 12.64 -30.51 2.84
CA GLY A 185 12.21 -31.26 1.64
C GLY A 185 10.95 -30.68 0.97
N HIS A 186 10.48 -29.51 1.40
CA HIS A 186 9.31 -28.87 0.80
C HIS A 186 9.65 -28.24 -0.56
N MET A 187 8.76 -28.37 -1.54
CA MET A 187 8.92 -27.68 -2.81
C MET A 187 8.74 -26.17 -2.62
N CYS A 188 9.74 -25.40 -3.02
CA CYS A 188 9.80 -23.97 -2.82
C CYS A 188 10.24 -23.24 -4.08
N HIS A 189 9.85 -21.98 -4.15
CA HIS A 189 10.53 -20.98 -4.96
C HIS A 189 11.63 -20.31 -4.17
N LYS A 190 12.73 -19.99 -4.83
CA LYS A 190 13.84 -19.22 -4.26
C LYS A 190 13.78 -17.78 -4.72
N LEU A 191 13.84 -16.85 -3.78
CA LEU A 191 13.74 -15.42 -4.02
C LEU A 191 14.93 -14.69 -3.37
N PRO A 192 15.92 -14.22 -4.13
CA PRO A 192 17.02 -13.44 -3.57
C PRO A 192 16.53 -12.06 -3.15
N VAL A 193 16.66 -11.74 -1.87
CA VAL A 193 16.21 -10.47 -1.28
C VAL A 193 17.38 -9.71 -0.67
N LYS A 194 17.57 -8.48 -1.15
CA LYS A 194 18.58 -7.56 -0.62
C LYS A 194 17.97 -6.64 0.45
N TYR A 195 18.67 -6.53 1.57
CA TYR A 195 18.35 -5.68 2.69
C TYR A 195 19.36 -4.54 2.81
N GLU A 196 18.89 -3.29 2.79
CA GLU A 196 19.78 -2.15 2.91
C GLU A 196 19.22 -1.10 3.88
N GLN A 197 20.14 -0.43 4.55
CA GLN A 197 19.83 0.80 5.24
C GLN A 197 19.82 1.95 4.25
N LYS A 198 18.78 2.77 4.29
CA LYS A 198 18.73 3.99 3.49
C LYS A 198 19.85 4.92 3.92
N ARG A 199 20.85 5.13 3.07
CA ARG A 199 22.02 5.98 3.35
C ARG A 199 22.87 5.49 4.54
N GLY A 200 22.90 4.17 4.77
CA GLY A 200 23.71 3.56 5.83
C GLY A 200 23.24 3.84 7.26
N TYR A 201 21.97 4.22 7.42
CA TYR A 201 21.39 4.53 8.73
C TYR A 201 19.91 4.14 8.80
N GLY A 202 19.38 3.95 10.01
CA GLY A 202 18.01 3.51 10.24
C GLY A 202 17.83 1.99 10.12
N ARG A 203 16.61 1.57 9.77
CA ARG A 203 16.22 0.15 9.66
C ARG A 203 16.73 -0.46 8.34
N LEU A 204 17.06 -1.75 8.37
CA LEU A 204 17.20 -2.56 7.16
C LEU A 204 15.84 -2.73 6.48
N ASN A 205 15.72 -2.20 5.27
CA ASN A 205 14.53 -2.38 4.45
C ASN A 205 14.90 -3.23 3.24
N THR A 206 13.94 -4.01 2.75
CA THR A 206 14.12 -4.67 1.45
C THR A 206 14.21 -3.63 0.33
N THR A 207 15.18 -3.81 -0.57
CA THR A 207 15.42 -2.90 -1.70
C THR A 207 15.26 -3.59 -3.05
N ASN A 208 14.48 -4.68 -3.11
CA ASN A 208 14.28 -5.42 -4.35
C ASN A 208 13.63 -4.51 -5.42
N GLU A 209 13.98 -4.73 -6.69
CA GLU A 209 13.43 -3.98 -7.82
C GLU A 209 11.95 -4.34 -8.06
N ARG A 210 11.54 -5.54 -7.64
CA ARG A 210 10.20 -6.08 -7.81
C ARG A 210 9.26 -5.51 -6.74
N ARG A 211 8.31 -4.68 -7.19
CA ARG A 211 7.37 -3.93 -6.33
C ARG A 211 5.93 -4.25 -6.70
N PHE A 212 5.09 -4.31 -5.67
CA PHE A 212 3.65 -4.49 -5.75
C PHE A 212 2.95 -3.20 -5.31
N GLU A 213 2.02 -2.71 -6.12
CA GLU A 213 1.15 -1.60 -5.75
C GLU A 213 -0.09 -2.16 -5.04
N ASP A 214 -0.10 -2.08 -3.71
CA ASP A 214 -1.22 -2.49 -2.86
C ASP A 214 -2.35 -1.46 -3.00
N PHE A 215 -3.23 -1.65 -3.98
CA PHE A 215 -4.34 -0.73 -4.24
C PHE A 215 -5.32 -0.63 -3.06
N TYR A 216 -5.42 -1.65 -2.20
CA TYR A 216 -6.25 -1.62 -1.00
C TYR A 216 -5.76 -0.60 0.03
N LYS A 217 -4.43 -0.43 0.15
CA LYS A 217 -3.81 0.55 1.06
C LYS A 217 -3.20 1.77 0.39
N SER A 218 -3.18 1.79 -0.94
CA SER A 218 -2.44 2.76 -1.75
C SER A 218 -0.95 2.81 -1.35
N GLU A 219 -0.35 1.65 -1.06
CA GLU A 219 1.05 1.51 -0.62
C GLU A 219 1.86 0.70 -1.64
N VAL A 220 3.13 1.06 -1.83
CA VAL A 220 4.06 0.24 -2.62
C VAL A 220 4.80 -0.70 -1.69
N ARG A 221 4.66 -2.01 -1.92
CA ARG A 221 5.34 -3.08 -1.19
C ARG A 221 6.44 -3.68 -2.06
N VAL A 222 7.43 -4.27 -1.42
CA VAL A 222 8.42 -5.12 -2.09
C VAL A 222 7.90 -6.55 -2.09
N LEU A 223 8.01 -7.26 -3.22
CA LEU A 223 7.63 -8.67 -3.32
C LEU A 223 8.70 -9.51 -2.61
N CYS A 224 8.42 -9.87 -1.35
CA CYS A 224 9.27 -10.64 -0.42
C CYS A 224 8.47 -10.99 0.84
N LEU A 225 8.99 -11.84 1.73
CA LEU A 225 8.37 -12.19 3.00
C LEU A 225 8.22 -10.98 3.94
N GLN A 226 9.17 -10.02 3.95
CA GLN A 226 9.04 -8.78 4.74
C GLN A 226 7.85 -7.93 4.26
N GLY A 227 7.67 -7.83 2.94
CA GLY A 227 6.60 -7.06 2.31
C GLY A 227 5.24 -7.78 2.31
N ALA A 228 5.24 -9.10 2.47
CA ALA A 228 4.04 -9.92 2.45
C ALA A 228 3.04 -9.50 3.55
N PRO A 229 1.74 -9.39 3.20
CA PRO A 229 0.68 -9.25 4.19
C PRO A 229 0.80 -10.31 5.29
N ARG A 230 0.67 -9.87 6.56
CA ARG A 230 0.88 -10.74 7.73
C ARG A 230 0.08 -12.04 7.69
N LEU A 231 -1.14 -12.01 7.16
CA LEU A 231 -2.03 -13.16 7.06
C LEU A 231 -1.55 -14.23 6.06
N LEU A 232 -0.72 -13.85 5.07
CA LEU A 232 -0.20 -14.77 4.06
C LEU A 232 1.07 -15.48 4.52
N ARG A 233 1.83 -14.91 5.46
CA ARG A 233 3.13 -15.45 5.88
C ARG A 233 3.10 -16.90 6.39
N PRO A 234 2.08 -17.35 7.15
CA PRO A 234 1.96 -18.76 7.51
C PRO A 234 1.89 -19.67 6.29
N PHE A 235 1.20 -19.26 5.23
CA PHE A 235 1.15 -20.04 3.99
C PHE A 235 2.50 -20.03 3.27
N LEU A 236 3.15 -18.86 3.18
CA LEU A 236 4.37 -18.70 2.38
C LEU A 236 5.61 -19.38 2.99
N CYS A 237 5.65 -19.59 4.30
CA CYS A 237 6.84 -20.16 4.96
C CYS A 237 6.56 -20.88 6.29
N GLY A 238 5.31 -20.96 6.75
CA GLY A 238 4.98 -21.44 8.10
C GLY A 238 5.18 -22.95 8.32
N ARG A 239 5.52 -23.74 7.29
CA ARG A 239 5.91 -25.15 7.48
C ARG A 239 7.35 -25.32 7.94
N PHE A 240 8.19 -24.33 7.68
CA PHE A 240 9.63 -24.41 7.96
C PHE A 240 10.21 -23.15 8.60
N CYS A 241 9.39 -22.13 8.89
CA CYS A 241 9.85 -20.90 9.54
C CYS A 241 9.24 -20.66 10.91
N ARG A 242 10.08 -20.14 11.81
CA ARG A 242 9.70 -19.61 13.12
C ARG A 242 9.88 -18.10 13.18
N ASP A 243 8.95 -17.39 13.80
CA ASP A 243 8.94 -15.92 13.91
C ASP A 243 9.53 -15.48 15.26
N PHE A 244 10.70 -14.86 15.26
CA PHE A 244 11.34 -14.31 16.44
C PHE A 244 11.32 -12.79 16.40
N ASP A 245 10.87 -12.16 17.47
CA ASP A 245 10.71 -10.71 17.56
C ASP A 245 11.24 -10.13 18.88
N MET A 246 11.56 -8.84 18.88
CA MET A 246 11.90 -8.07 20.07
C MET A 246 10.63 -7.56 20.75
N GLN A 247 10.40 -7.97 22.00
CA GLN A 247 9.20 -7.58 22.75
C GLN A 247 9.18 -6.07 23.00
N ASN A 248 8.18 -5.37 22.45
CA ASN A 248 8.00 -3.92 22.58
C ASN A 248 9.27 -3.12 22.22
N ALA A 249 9.99 -3.52 21.16
CA ALA A 249 11.33 -3.03 20.82
C ALA A 249 11.50 -1.50 20.98
N GLN A 250 10.78 -0.71 20.18
CA GLN A 250 10.94 0.75 20.15
C GLN A 250 10.66 1.45 21.51
N PRO A 251 9.51 1.22 22.18
CA PRO A 251 9.27 1.77 23.52
C PRO A 251 10.38 1.42 24.53
N THR A 252 10.80 0.15 24.56
CA THR A 252 11.82 -0.34 25.49
C THR A 252 13.18 0.29 25.22
N ILE A 253 13.58 0.40 23.95
CA ILE A 253 14.83 1.03 23.52
C ILE A 253 14.85 2.51 23.91
N LEU A 254 13.78 3.26 23.63
CA LEU A 254 13.73 4.70 23.91
C LEU A 254 13.75 5.00 25.42
N LEU A 255 13.03 4.20 26.22
CA LEU A 255 13.05 4.29 27.67
C LEU A 255 14.45 4.05 28.26
N GLN A 256 15.18 3.06 27.75
CA GLN A 256 16.55 2.78 28.18
C GLN A 256 17.54 3.81 27.63
N LEU A 257 17.33 4.32 26.42
CA LEU A 257 18.12 5.41 25.85
C LEU A 257 18.02 6.68 26.70
N ALA A 258 16.80 7.03 27.16
CA ALA A 258 16.57 8.16 28.05
C ALA A 258 17.37 8.07 29.35
N LYS A 259 17.44 6.87 29.93
CA LYS A 259 18.27 6.58 31.12
C LYS A 259 19.76 6.77 30.83
N ARG A 260 20.23 6.38 29.64
CA ARG A 260 21.65 6.45 29.27
C ARG A 260 22.14 7.88 29.00
N ILE A 261 21.38 8.68 28.24
CA ILE A 261 21.84 10.01 27.79
C ILE A 261 21.79 11.10 28.89
N ARG A 262 21.08 10.86 29.98
CA ARG A 262 20.94 11.82 31.10
C ARG A 262 21.38 11.24 32.44
N ASN A 263 22.25 10.24 32.45
CA ASN A 263 22.71 9.58 33.69
C ASN A 263 21.55 9.18 34.63
N GLY A 264 20.44 8.70 34.06
CA GLY A 264 19.27 8.23 34.81
C GLY A 264 18.25 9.29 35.22
N VAL A 265 18.47 10.57 34.94
CA VAL A 265 17.59 11.65 35.45
C VAL A 265 16.28 11.79 34.67
N HIS A 266 16.23 11.36 33.42
CA HIS A 266 15.01 11.53 32.62
C HIS A 266 13.95 10.49 33.00
N GLN A 267 12.98 10.92 33.79
CA GLN A 267 11.80 10.12 34.10
C GLN A 267 10.82 10.19 32.95
N MET A 268 10.49 9.02 32.38
CA MET A 268 9.45 8.87 31.36
C MET A 268 8.34 7.94 31.89
N PRO A 269 7.60 8.36 32.94
CA PRO A 269 6.65 7.48 33.63
C PRO A 269 5.57 6.94 32.70
N MET A 270 5.11 7.69 31.69
CA MET A 270 4.09 7.16 30.78
C MET A 270 4.65 6.17 29.78
N LEU A 271 5.88 6.39 29.29
CA LEU A 271 6.55 5.39 28.46
C LEU A 271 6.88 4.12 29.27
N GLN A 272 7.30 4.28 30.52
CA GLN A 272 7.53 3.18 31.46
C GLN A 272 6.22 2.41 31.75
N GLN A 273 5.12 3.10 32.01
CA GLN A 273 3.79 2.48 32.16
C GLN A 273 3.39 1.66 30.94
N TRP A 274 3.63 2.17 29.72
CA TRP A 274 3.37 1.42 28.49
C TRP A 274 4.20 0.12 28.40
N VAL A 275 5.47 0.17 28.82
CA VAL A 275 6.37 -0.98 28.78
C VAL A 275 6.01 -2.02 29.84
N ASP A 276 5.70 -1.57 31.06
CA ASP A 276 5.46 -2.45 32.22
C ASP A 276 4.03 -3.02 32.26
N ASP A 277 3.04 -2.21 31.93
CA ASP A 277 1.61 -2.58 31.94
C ASP A 277 0.91 -2.06 30.67
N ARG A 278 1.30 -2.66 29.55
CA ARG A 278 0.69 -2.38 28.25
C ARG A 278 -0.83 -2.62 28.23
N PRO A 279 -1.37 -3.72 28.79
CA PRO A 279 -2.82 -3.94 28.82
C PRO A 279 -3.58 -2.84 29.56
N GLY A 280 -3.11 -2.42 30.74
CA GLY A 280 -3.73 -1.33 31.49
C GLY A 280 -3.65 0.01 30.75
N PHE A 281 -2.53 0.29 30.09
CA PHE A 281 -2.40 1.46 29.21
C PHE A 281 -3.41 1.47 28.07
N ILE A 282 -3.57 0.32 27.40
CA ILE A 282 -4.56 0.18 26.32
C ILE A 282 -5.97 0.38 26.85
N ALA A 283 -6.32 -0.24 27.99
CA ALA A 283 -7.64 -0.12 28.59
C ALA A 283 -7.98 1.33 28.96
N HIS A 284 -7.06 2.06 29.60
CA HIS A 284 -7.24 3.46 29.96
C HIS A 284 -7.52 4.34 28.72
N VAL A 285 -6.70 4.21 27.67
CA VAL A 285 -6.87 5.03 26.45
C VAL A 285 -8.17 4.66 25.73
N ALA A 286 -8.54 3.39 25.73
CA ALA A 286 -9.79 2.92 25.15
C ALA A 286 -11.01 3.51 25.87
N GLU A 287 -10.99 3.50 27.20
CA GLU A 287 -12.05 4.06 28.05
C GLU A 287 -12.22 5.55 27.79
N VAL A 288 -11.13 6.33 27.84
CA VAL A 288 -11.18 7.79 27.65
C VAL A 288 -11.78 8.18 26.29
N HIS A 289 -11.50 7.40 25.23
CA HIS A 289 -11.95 7.70 23.88
C HIS A 289 -13.17 6.89 23.39
N GLY A 290 -13.74 6.03 24.25
CA GLY A 290 -14.85 5.16 23.86
C GLY A 290 -14.50 4.20 22.71
N ILE A 291 -13.28 3.67 22.66
CA ILE A 291 -12.86 2.73 21.61
C ILE A 291 -13.37 1.33 21.96
N THR A 292 -14.27 0.79 21.13
CA THR A 292 -14.87 -0.54 21.32
C THR A 292 -14.34 -1.60 20.34
N GLU A 293 -13.83 -1.17 19.20
CA GLU A 293 -13.36 -2.03 18.11
C GLU A 293 -11.86 -1.87 17.89
N ASP A 294 -11.16 -2.98 17.60
CA ASP A 294 -9.72 -3.03 17.36
C ASP A 294 -8.90 -2.25 18.39
N VAL A 295 -9.33 -2.31 19.66
CA VAL A 295 -8.84 -1.49 20.77
C VAL A 295 -7.30 -1.51 20.84
N LYS A 296 -6.73 -2.72 20.81
CA LYS A 296 -5.29 -2.94 20.88
C LYS A 296 -4.53 -2.29 19.73
N ASP A 297 -4.97 -2.47 18.49
CA ASP A 297 -4.25 -1.98 17.31
C ASP A 297 -4.46 -0.47 17.11
N THR A 298 -5.64 0.05 17.45
CA THR A 298 -5.94 1.48 17.44
C THR A 298 -5.05 2.24 18.42
N VAL A 299 -4.96 1.79 19.68
CA VAL A 299 -4.08 2.43 20.68
C VAL A 299 -2.60 2.21 20.38
N LYS A 300 -2.20 1.00 19.93
CA LYS A 300 -0.83 0.73 19.48
C LYS A 300 -0.40 1.68 18.37
N THR A 301 -1.27 1.94 17.40
CA THR A 301 -0.98 2.84 16.28
C THR A 301 -0.77 4.27 16.76
N LEU A 302 -1.55 4.74 17.73
CA LEU A 302 -1.33 6.05 18.37
C LEU A 302 0.05 6.13 19.02
N VAL A 303 0.40 5.17 19.89
CA VAL A 303 1.69 5.19 20.60
C VAL A 303 2.88 5.12 19.64
N ILE A 304 2.82 4.25 18.63
CA ILE A 304 3.85 4.18 17.58
C ILE A 304 3.94 5.49 16.80
N SER A 305 2.81 6.11 16.46
CA SER A 305 2.78 7.41 15.80
C SER A 305 3.51 8.46 16.61
N LEU A 306 3.22 8.57 17.92
CA LEU A 306 3.87 9.53 18.82
C LEU A 306 5.39 9.29 18.94
N ILE A 307 5.82 8.02 19.03
CA ILE A 307 7.24 7.64 19.04
C ILE A 307 7.97 8.18 17.80
N PHE A 308 7.31 8.14 16.64
CA PHE A 308 7.83 8.69 15.39
C PHE A 308 7.48 10.17 15.16
N GLY A 309 7.08 10.87 16.22
CA GLY A 309 6.84 12.31 16.23
C GLY A 309 5.47 12.74 15.74
N GLY A 310 4.54 11.82 15.48
CA GLY A 310 3.15 12.14 15.21
C GLY A 310 2.52 12.96 16.34
N GLU A 311 1.43 13.63 16.02
CA GLU A 311 0.73 14.53 16.94
C GLU A 311 -0.58 13.91 17.41
N TYR A 312 -0.87 14.04 18.70
CA TYR A 312 -2.09 13.48 19.28
C TYR A 312 -3.36 14.11 18.69
N ALA A 313 -3.35 15.43 18.50
CA ALA A 313 -4.46 16.16 17.87
C ALA A 313 -4.76 15.63 16.46
N HIS A 314 -3.72 15.39 15.66
CA HIS A 314 -3.89 14.82 14.32
C HIS A 314 -4.48 13.40 14.34
N TRP A 315 -4.11 12.59 15.34
CA TRP A 315 -4.72 11.27 15.52
C TRP A 315 -6.20 11.35 15.89
N LEU A 316 -6.57 12.28 16.79
CA LEU A 316 -7.98 12.53 17.16
C LEU A 316 -8.78 12.97 15.93
N GLU A 317 -8.26 13.93 15.16
CA GLU A 317 -8.87 14.40 13.91
C GLU A 317 -9.08 13.26 12.91
N LYS A 318 -8.02 12.46 12.64
CA LYS A 318 -8.09 11.32 11.71
C LYS A 318 -9.12 10.28 12.14
N ARG A 319 -9.34 10.12 13.45
CA ARG A 319 -10.33 9.20 14.03
C ARG A 319 -11.70 9.86 14.26
N ARG A 320 -11.85 11.15 13.94
CA ARG A 320 -13.08 11.94 14.18
C ARG A 320 -13.50 11.94 15.65
N MET A 321 -12.52 11.95 16.55
CA MET A 321 -12.74 12.03 18.00
C MET A 321 -12.77 13.50 18.44
N PRO A 322 -13.55 13.85 19.48
CA PRO A 322 -13.59 15.21 20.02
C PRO A 322 -12.20 15.65 20.52
N ALA A 323 -11.76 16.84 20.12
CA ALA A 323 -10.42 17.35 20.44
C ALA A 323 -10.25 17.76 21.93
N ASP A 324 -11.37 18.02 22.61
CA ASP A 324 -11.47 18.35 24.03
C ASP A 324 -11.38 17.11 24.94
N VAL A 325 -11.62 15.91 24.41
CA VAL A 325 -11.47 14.64 25.15
C VAL A 325 -10.06 14.10 24.94
N GLN A 326 -9.15 14.43 25.88
CA GLN A 326 -7.76 13.98 25.84
C GLN A 326 -7.41 13.06 27.01
N SER A 327 -6.77 11.94 26.71
CA SER A 327 -6.16 11.08 27.71
C SER A 327 -4.96 11.79 28.34
N PRO A 328 -4.93 11.96 29.68
CA PRO A 328 -3.79 12.56 30.36
C PRO A 328 -2.51 11.73 30.16
N TRP A 329 -2.62 10.41 29.99
CA TRP A 329 -1.48 9.52 29.76
C TRP A 329 -0.85 9.79 28.39
N ILE A 330 -1.67 9.94 27.35
CA ILE A 330 -1.18 10.26 26.01
C ILE A 330 -0.59 11.67 25.95
N ALA A 331 -1.26 12.67 26.51
CA ALA A 331 -0.76 14.05 26.54
C ALA A 331 0.57 14.16 27.30
N ARG A 332 0.74 13.38 28.37
CA ARG A 332 2.00 13.30 29.10
C ARG A 332 3.07 12.53 28.32
N LEU A 333 2.75 11.38 27.72
CA LEU A 333 3.66 10.62 26.86
C LEU A 333 4.20 11.46 25.68
N ALA A 334 3.35 12.23 25.02
CA ALA A 334 3.75 13.10 23.92
C ALA A 334 4.80 14.15 24.36
N ARG A 335 4.64 14.73 25.55
CA ARG A 335 5.64 15.65 26.15
C ARG A 335 6.95 14.94 26.48
N GLU A 336 6.87 13.77 27.12
CA GLU A 336 8.06 12.96 27.45
C GLU A 336 8.89 12.62 26.20
N LEU A 337 8.24 12.25 25.08
CA LEU A 337 8.92 11.96 23.82
C LEU A 337 9.53 13.21 23.17
N ALA A 338 8.88 14.38 23.29
CA ALA A 338 9.43 15.64 22.80
C ALA A 338 10.68 16.07 23.61
N ASP A 339 10.65 15.91 24.92
CA ASP A 339 11.77 16.19 25.82
C ASP A 339 12.94 15.23 25.57
N LEU A 340 12.64 13.94 25.37
CA LEU A 340 13.63 12.93 24.99
C LEU A 340 14.29 13.30 23.67
N ARG A 341 13.52 13.66 22.64
CA ARG A 341 14.06 14.08 21.33
C ARG A 341 15.02 15.25 21.47
N THR A 342 14.64 16.28 22.23
CA THR A 342 15.50 17.44 22.49
C THR A 342 16.80 17.02 23.18
N SER A 343 16.71 16.11 24.15
CA SER A 343 17.87 15.57 24.87
C SER A 343 18.79 14.77 23.96
N VAL A 344 18.22 13.89 23.11
CA VAL A 344 18.98 13.09 22.14
C VAL A 344 19.72 14.00 21.17
N PHE A 345 19.08 15.05 20.66
CA PHE A 345 19.69 15.96 19.69
C PHE A 345 20.86 16.77 20.25
N ASN A 346 20.81 17.10 21.52
CA ASN A 346 21.87 17.84 22.21
C ASN A 346 22.98 16.93 22.75
N HIS A 347 22.78 15.61 22.77
CA HIS A 347 23.75 14.67 23.31
C HIS A 347 24.92 14.45 22.34
N ASP A 348 26.14 14.38 22.87
CA ASP A 348 27.38 14.30 22.09
C ASP A 348 27.42 13.11 21.12
N LEU A 349 26.84 11.98 21.51
CA LEU A 349 26.75 10.79 20.67
C LEU A 349 25.96 11.02 19.37
N PHE A 350 24.96 11.92 19.37
CA PHE A 350 24.03 12.07 18.24
C PHE A 350 24.10 13.44 17.56
N LYS A 351 24.57 14.49 18.26
CA LYS A 351 24.57 15.87 17.75
C LYS A 351 25.20 16.01 16.37
N GLY A 352 26.31 15.30 16.12
CA GLY A 352 27.01 15.34 14.82
C GLY A 352 26.23 14.66 13.69
N HIS A 353 25.46 13.62 13.98
CA HIS A 353 24.56 13.01 12.99
C HIS A 353 23.35 13.92 12.74
N VAL A 354 22.74 14.44 13.80
CA VAL A 354 21.56 15.32 13.73
C VAL A 354 21.86 16.57 12.90
N GLN A 355 23.01 17.22 13.13
CA GLN A 355 23.40 18.40 12.37
C GLN A 355 23.54 18.11 10.87
N ARG A 356 24.21 17.02 10.50
CA ARG A 356 24.35 16.60 9.10
C ARG A 356 23.01 16.33 8.43
N GLU A 357 22.09 15.66 9.13
CA GLU A 357 20.77 15.36 8.58
C GLU A 357 19.88 16.61 8.46
N ARG A 358 19.97 17.55 9.42
CA ARG A 358 19.29 18.85 9.34
C ARG A 358 19.77 19.67 8.15
N GLU A 359 21.08 19.79 7.96
CA GLU A 359 21.68 20.48 6.80
C GLU A 359 21.23 19.85 5.47
N ARG A 360 21.16 18.52 5.43
CA ARG A 360 20.65 17.80 4.26
C ARG A 360 19.19 18.12 3.99
N HIS A 361 18.32 18.08 5.01
CA HIS A 361 16.91 18.40 4.85
C HIS A 361 16.70 19.86 4.41
N ALA A 362 17.49 20.79 4.94
CA ALA A 362 17.50 22.18 4.50
C ALA A 362 17.88 22.31 3.01
N LYS A 363 18.90 21.56 2.56
CA LYS A 363 19.30 21.51 1.13
C LYS A 363 18.23 20.88 0.23
N GLU A 364 17.52 19.87 0.71
CA GLU A 364 16.45 19.21 -0.05
C GLU A 364 15.19 20.08 -0.15
N GLY A 365 14.93 20.98 0.82
CA GLY A 365 13.80 21.92 0.80
C GLY A 365 12.41 21.27 0.86
N LYS A 366 12.32 19.98 1.23
CA LYS A 366 11.07 19.19 1.18
C LYS A 366 10.24 19.23 2.46
N LYS A 367 10.82 19.65 3.57
CA LYS A 367 10.21 19.59 4.91
C LYS A 367 10.56 20.84 5.69
N ASP A 368 9.63 21.33 6.50
CA ASP A 368 9.96 22.30 7.53
C ASP A 368 10.90 21.71 8.59
N ALA A 369 11.48 22.56 9.43
CA ALA A 369 12.46 22.16 10.43
C ALA A 369 11.90 21.16 11.46
N ALA A 370 10.64 21.32 11.87
CA ALA A 370 10.01 20.42 12.85
C ALA A 370 9.72 19.05 12.24
N ALA A 371 9.22 19.00 11.01
CA ALA A 371 9.00 17.77 10.26
C ALA A 371 10.31 17.05 9.93
N ALA A 372 11.38 17.78 9.63
CA ALA A 372 12.72 17.23 9.50
C ALA A 372 13.20 16.61 10.82
N ASP A 373 13.07 17.33 11.93
CA ASP A 373 13.46 16.85 13.26
C ASP A 373 12.72 15.58 13.68
N ARG A 374 11.40 15.51 13.46
CA ARG A 374 10.64 14.27 13.68
C ARG A 374 11.19 13.10 12.88
N SER A 375 11.48 13.33 11.59
CA SER A 375 12.05 12.34 10.68
C SER A 375 13.43 11.87 11.13
N ILE A 376 14.29 12.77 11.61
CA ILE A 376 15.63 12.47 12.09
C ILE A 376 15.54 11.61 13.36
N PHE A 377 14.68 11.99 14.31
CA PHE A 377 14.50 11.23 15.54
C PHE A 377 14.01 9.80 15.29
N ALA A 378 13.04 9.62 14.39
CA ALA A 378 12.55 8.31 13.99
C ALA A 378 13.67 7.42 13.41
N VAL A 379 14.51 8.01 12.55
CA VAL A 379 15.64 7.32 11.93
C VAL A 379 16.73 6.94 12.95
N LEU A 380 16.98 7.78 13.96
CA LEU A 380 17.85 7.45 15.10
C LEU A 380 17.32 6.26 15.91
N ALA A 381 16.03 6.26 16.24
CA ALA A 381 15.40 5.19 17.01
C ALA A 381 15.45 3.85 16.25
N GLN A 382 15.16 3.87 14.96
CA GLN A 382 15.27 2.71 14.07
C GLN A 382 16.72 2.20 13.92
N HIS A 383 17.70 3.11 13.94
CA HIS A 383 19.10 2.70 13.90
C HIS A 383 19.52 1.95 15.18
N GLN A 384 19.09 2.42 16.35
CA GLN A 384 19.35 1.69 17.60
C GLN A 384 18.72 0.29 17.60
N GLU A 385 17.49 0.16 17.09
CA GLU A 385 16.84 -1.14 16.88
C GLU A 385 17.66 -2.04 15.95
N ASN A 386 18.16 -1.50 14.83
CA ASN A 386 18.97 -2.27 13.89
C ASN A 386 20.31 -2.74 14.49
N GLU A 387 20.95 -1.90 15.31
CA GLU A 387 22.18 -2.27 16.03
C GLU A 387 21.96 -3.43 16.99
N ILE A 388 20.79 -3.49 17.63
CA ILE A 388 20.39 -4.63 18.47
C ILE A 388 20.09 -5.85 17.61
N LEU A 389 19.33 -5.69 16.52
CA LEU A 389 19.01 -6.78 15.60
C LEU A 389 20.28 -7.41 15.00
N SER A 390 21.33 -6.62 14.76
CA SER A 390 22.63 -7.16 14.34
C SER A 390 23.22 -8.13 15.35
N VAL A 391 23.11 -7.84 16.65
CA VAL A 391 23.56 -8.75 17.72
C VAL A 391 22.68 -10.00 17.77
N VAL A 392 21.37 -9.87 17.50
CA VAL A 392 20.46 -11.01 17.38
C VAL A 392 20.91 -11.91 16.23
N ARG A 393 21.19 -11.36 15.05
CA ARG A 393 21.65 -12.13 13.88
C ARG A 393 22.98 -12.84 14.15
N ASP A 394 23.94 -12.16 14.76
CA ASP A 394 25.21 -12.78 15.18
C ASP A 394 24.98 -13.95 16.15
N GLY A 395 24.09 -13.76 17.12
CA GLY A 395 23.77 -14.76 18.14
C GLY A 395 23.04 -15.98 17.59
N VAL A 396 22.14 -15.77 16.62
CA VAL A 396 21.46 -16.83 15.84
C VAL A 396 22.48 -17.62 15.03
N ALA A 397 23.33 -16.94 14.26
CA ALA A 397 24.35 -17.58 13.43
C ALA A 397 25.37 -18.36 14.28
N ALA A 398 25.77 -17.83 15.44
CA ALA A 398 26.67 -18.52 16.38
C ALA A 398 26.05 -19.78 17.01
N GLN A 399 24.73 -19.94 16.95
CA GLN A 399 24.01 -21.15 17.36
C GLN A 399 23.69 -22.08 16.18
N GLY A 400 24.17 -21.75 14.97
CA GLY A 400 23.98 -22.57 13.77
C GLY A 400 22.57 -22.49 13.17
N PHE A 401 21.78 -21.46 13.50
CA PHE A 401 20.50 -21.20 12.86
C PHE A 401 20.67 -20.38 11.59
N VAL A 402 19.78 -20.59 10.62
CA VAL A 402 19.75 -19.85 9.36
C VAL A 402 18.65 -18.80 9.42
N VAL A 403 19.01 -17.55 9.13
CA VAL A 403 18.05 -16.45 9.00
C VAL A 403 17.42 -16.53 7.63
N GLU A 404 16.11 -16.75 7.61
CA GLU A 404 15.30 -16.84 6.40
C GLU A 404 14.92 -15.44 5.88
N SER A 405 14.49 -14.55 6.76
CA SER A 405 13.99 -13.23 6.36
C SER A 405 14.13 -12.26 7.52
N LEU A 406 14.40 -10.98 7.24
CA LEU A 406 14.39 -9.94 8.27
C LEU A 406 13.01 -9.30 8.34
N GLN A 407 12.45 -9.18 9.55
CA GLN A 407 11.07 -8.77 9.77
C GLN A 407 11.01 -7.55 10.67
N PHE A 408 11.52 -6.42 10.16
CA PHE A 408 11.62 -5.17 10.90
C PHE A 408 12.42 -5.29 12.22
N ASP A 409 11.74 -5.41 13.36
CA ASP A 409 12.30 -5.64 14.69
C ASP A 409 12.53 -7.12 15.03
N GLY A 410 12.14 -8.02 14.13
CA GLY A 410 12.33 -9.45 14.25
C GLY A 410 13.00 -10.08 13.02
N LEU A 411 12.95 -11.41 12.98
CA LEU A 411 13.45 -12.22 11.88
C LEU A 411 12.74 -13.58 11.84
N PHE A 412 12.72 -14.19 10.66
CA PHE A 412 12.31 -15.58 10.47
C PHE A 412 13.53 -16.47 10.49
N LEU A 413 13.44 -17.61 11.18
CA LEU A 413 14.46 -18.64 11.21
C LEU A 413 13.94 -19.91 10.57
N LEU A 414 14.79 -20.58 9.81
CA LEU A 414 14.52 -21.94 9.37
C LEU A 414 14.47 -22.88 10.58
N GLU A 415 13.44 -23.72 10.62
CA GLU A 415 13.33 -24.80 11.57
C GLU A 415 14.42 -25.84 11.32
N ARG A 416 14.94 -26.40 12.41
CA ARG A 416 15.95 -27.45 12.34
C ARG A 416 15.30 -28.82 12.49
N ASP A 417 15.68 -29.75 11.62
CA ASP A 417 15.20 -31.14 11.65
C ASP A 417 15.57 -31.87 12.95
N ASP A 418 16.63 -31.42 13.63
CA ASP A 418 17.06 -31.98 14.92
C ASP A 418 16.26 -31.49 16.13
N GLY A 419 15.26 -30.62 15.92
CA GLY A 419 14.40 -30.07 16.97
C GLY A 419 15.10 -29.09 17.91
N THR A 420 16.34 -28.69 17.63
CA THR A 420 17.09 -27.75 18.46
C THR A 420 16.37 -26.41 18.51
N ARG A 421 16.19 -25.87 19.73
CA ARG A 421 15.58 -24.55 19.97
C ARG A 421 16.64 -23.46 20.11
N LEU A 422 16.30 -22.26 19.67
CA LEU A 422 17.14 -21.08 19.84
C LEU A 422 17.26 -20.73 21.33
N ASP A 423 18.49 -20.64 21.86
CA ASP A 423 18.73 -20.09 23.20
C ASP A 423 18.63 -18.57 23.12
N MET A 424 17.39 -18.08 23.20
CA MET A 424 17.08 -16.65 23.25
C MET A 424 17.75 -15.98 24.45
N LYS A 425 17.85 -16.64 25.61
CA LYS A 425 18.44 -16.04 26.82
C LYS A 425 19.92 -15.74 26.67
N ARG A 426 20.66 -16.56 25.92
CA ARG A 426 22.03 -16.24 25.54
C ARG A 426 22.10 -14.98 24.67
N ILE A 427 21.24 -14.87 23.67
CA ILE A 427 21.19 -13.69 22.79
C ILE A 427 20.81 -12.44 23.58
N GLU A 428 19.81 -12.50 24.45
CA GLU A 428 19.42 -11.40 25.34
C GLU A 428 20.60 -10.91 26.21
N ARG A 429 21.40 -11.84 26.78
CA ARG A 429 22.63 -11.50 27.52
C ARG A 429 23.66 -10.82 26.62
N ASP A 430 23.82 -11.28 25.38
CA ASP A 430 24.74 -10.68 24.43
C ASP A 430 24.30 -9.26 24.00
N ILE A 431 22.99 -9.01 23.84
CA ILE A 431 22.45 -7.67 23.60
C ILE A 431 22.79 -6.74 24.77
N LEU A 432 22.52 -7.18 26.01
CA LEU A 432 22.83 -6.39 27.20
C LEU A 432 24.33 -6.11 27.30
N LYS A 433 25.18 -7.14 27.10
CA LYS A 433 26.63 -7.01 27.18
C LYS A 433 27.21 -6.09 26.09
N LYS A 434 26.80 -6.26 24.83
CA LYS A 434 27.40 -5.56 23.68
C LYS A 434 26.80 -4.17 23.47
N LYS A 435 25.50 -4.00 23.69
CA LYS A 435 24.78 -2.76 23.37
C LYS A 435 24.26 -2.04 24.60
N GLY A 436 24.22 -2.67 25.77
CA GLY A 436 23.73 -2.05 27.01
C GLY A 436 22.21 -1.91 27.05
N TYR A 437 21.48 -2.77 26.34
CA TYR A 437 20.02 -2.80 26.35
C TYR A 437 19.51 -4.13 26.92
N ASP A 438 18.57 -4.08 27.86
CA ASP A 438 17.81 -5.26 28.30
C ASP A 438 16.59 -5.43 27.38
N ILE A 439 16.74 -6.24 26.34
CA ILE A 439 15.68 -6.54 25.38
C ILE A 439 15.27 -8.00 25.56
N LYS A 440 13.97 -8.26 25.59
CA LYS A 440 13.41 -9.62 25.59
C LYS A 440 13.10 -10.05 24.18
N LEU A 441 13.49 -11.29 23.86
CA LEU A 441 13.13 -11.94 22.61
C LEU A 441 11.91 -12.83 22.86
N VAL A 442 11.01 -12.85 21.89
CA VAL A 442 9.80 -13.67 21.92
C VAL A 442 9.66 -14.41 20.61
N GLU A 443 9.26 -15.67 20.70
CA GLU A 443 8.80 -16.42 19.53
C GLU A 443 7.29 -16.21 19.37
N LYS A 444 6.86 -15.92 18.15
CA LYS A 444 5.46 -15.81 17.77
C LYS A 444 5.03 -17.05 16.98
N GLU A 445 3.74 -17.32 17.05
CA GLU A 445 3.13 -18.37 16.25
C GLU A 445 3.21 -18.03 14.75
N LEU A 446 3.97 -18.85 14.03
CA LEU A 446 4.10 -18.85 12.57
C LEU A 446 4.24 -20.29 12.08
N PHE A 447 5.09 -21.06 12.76
CA PHE A 447 5.30 -22.47 12.50
C PHE A 447 4.06 -23.30 12.84
N PHE A 448 3.65 -24.21 11.96
CA PHE A 448 2.61 -25.19 12.27
C PHE A 448 2.91 -26.55 11.65
N GLU A 449 2.43 -27.59 12.32
CA GLU A 449 2.41 -28.96 11.84
C GLU A 449 0.96 -29.33 11.49
N GLY A 450 0.74 -29.83 10.28
CA GLY A 450 -0.57 -30.34 9.86
C GLY A 450 -1.25 -29.50 8.78
N PRO A 451 -2.59 -29.40 8.77
CA PRO A 451 -3.32 -28.74 7.70
C PRO A 451 -3.03 -27.24 7.68
N TRP A 452 -3.14 -26.65 6.50
CA TRP A 452 -3.01 -25.22 6.30
C TRP A 452 -4.00 -24.44 7.18
N PRO A 453 -3.58 -23.31 7.77
CA PRO A 453 -4.50 -22.47 8.53
C PRO A 453 -5.63 -21.96 7.63
N THR A 454 -6.80 -21.68 8.21
CA THR A 454 -7.87 -20.99 7.49
C THR A 454 -7.57 -19.50 7.43
N LEU A 455 -7.56 -18.94 6.22
CA LEU A 455 -7.40 -17.52 5.97
C LEU A 455 -8.66 -16.78 6.41
N GLN A 456 -8.48 -15.82 7.32
CA GLN A 456 -9.54 -14.92 7.78
C GLN A 456 -9.12 -13.49 7.48
N LEU A 457 -9.94 -12.77 6.72
CA LEU A 457 -9.64 -11.41 6.27
C LEU A 457 -10.15 -10.33 7.23
N ASP A 458 -10.81 -10.70 8.32
CA ASP A 458 -11.31 -9.75 9.31
C ASP A 458 -10.14 -9.16 10.10
N GLU A 459 -10.11 -7.83 10.19
CA GLU A 459 -8.99 -7.10 10.82
C GLU A 459 -8.88 -7.37 12.33
N GLY A 460 -9.97 -7.78 12.98
CA GLY A 460 -10.03 -7.97 14.44
C GLY A 460 -9.70 -9.37 14.98
N SER A 461 -9.61 -10.41 14.16
CA SER A 461 -9.56 -11.81 14.66
C SER A 461 -8.15 -12.41 14.79
N SER A 462 -7.11 -11.71 14.36
CA SER A 462 -5.74 -12.23 14.16
C SER A 462 -5.02 -12.83 15.39
N ALA A 463 -5.59 -12.82 16.60
CA ALA A 463 -4.97 -13.48 17.75
C ALA A 463 -5.94 -14.24 18.69
N ALA A 464 -7.24 -13.92 18.70
CA ALA A 464 -8.17 -14.50 19.68
C ALA A 464 -8.87 -15.78 19.19
N ALA A 465 -9.06 -15.95 17.88
CA ALA A 465 -9.82 -17.08 17.34
C ALA A 465 -9.05 -18.42 17.27
N ARG A 466 -7.75 -18.44 17.63
CA ARG A 466 -6.87 -19.61 17.43
C ARG A 466 -6.61 -20.45 18.68
N ASN A 467 -7.14 -20.07 19.85
CA ASN A 467 -7.00 -20.83 21.10
C ASN A 467 -7.87 -22.12 21.18
N GLY A 468 -8.42 -22.59 20.06
CA GLY A 468 -9.11 -23.87 19.96
C GLY A 468 -8.15 -25.05 19.95
N LYS A 469 -7.40 -25.26 21.04
CA LYS A 469 -6.64 -26.49 21.26
C LYS A 469 -7.66 -27.63 21.43
N ALA A 470 -7.81 -28.46 20.39
CA ALA A 470 -8.64 -29.65 20.42
C ALA A 470 -8.13 -30.62 21.50
N ARG A 471 -8.62 -30.46 22.72
CA ARG A 471 -8.51 -31.46 23.78
C ARG A 471 -9.88 -32.10 23.93
N ALA A 472 -10.03 -33.28 23.32
CA ALA A 472 -11.16 -34.16 23.54
C ALA A 472 -11.29 -34.41 25.05
N THR A 473 -12.34 -33.84 25.66
CA THR A 473 -12.75 -34.21 27.00
C THR A 473 -14.27 -34.19 27.05
N ALA A 474 -14.78 -35.28 27.61
CA ALA A 474 -16.15 -35.72 27.54
C ALA A 474 -17.15 -34.75 28.17
N THR A 475 -18.36 -34.81 27.62
CA THR A 475 -19.63 -34.23 28.04
C THR A 475 -19.84 -34.28 29.55
N ALA A 476 -20.14 -33.12 30.15
CA ALA A 476 -20.85 -33.05 31.42
C ALA A 476 -21.86 -31.89 31.38
N THR A 477 -23.12 -32.29 31.43
CA THR A 477 -24.34 -31.51 31.41
C THR A 477 -24.44 -30.59 32.63
N ALA A 478 -24.73 -29.30 32.44
CA ALA A 478 -25.25 -28.44 33.51
C ALA A 478 -26.29 -27.46 32.94
N THR A 479 -27.49 -27.61 33.48
CA THR A 479 -28.75 -26.93 33.20
C THR A 479 -28.79 -25.49 33.71
N ALA A 480 -29.30 -24.56 32.90
CA ALA A 480 -29.96 -23.35 33.41
C ALA A 480 -31.09 -22.90 32.45
N LYS A 481 -32.22 -22.53 33.06
CA LYS A 481 -33.56 -22.35 32.47
C LYS A 481 -33.70 -21.19 31.45
N PRO A 482 -34.67 -21.30 30.52
CA PRO A 482 -35.13 -20.20 29.68
C PRO A 482 -36.31 -19.45 30.30
N GLY A 483 -36.29 -18.12 30.23
CA GLY A 483 -37.49 -17.28 30.10
C GLY A 483 -37.39 -16.63 28.71
N GLY A 484 -38.39 -16.63 27.83
CA GLY A 484 -39.82 -16.74 28.04
C GLY A 484 -40.44 -15.55 27.29
N LEU A 485 -40.73 -15.73 26.01
CA LEU A 485 -41.77 -15.00 25.29
C LEU A 485 -42.41 -15.98 24.30
N GLY A 486 -43.72 -16.09 24.43
CA GLY A 486 -44.58 -17.07 23.78
C GLY A 486 -44.92 -16.76 22.31
N PRO A 487 -45.87 -17.52 21.75
CA PRO A 487 -45.84 -17.97 20.37
C PRO A 487 -46.74 -17.16 19.43
N LEU A 488 -46.39 -17.13 18.15
CA LEU A 488 -47.33 -16.87 17.06
C LEU A 488 -46.99 -17.78 15.86
N MET A 489 -47.86 -18.78 15.71
CA MET A 489 -48.29 -19.51 14.50
C MET A 489 -47.41 -20.61 13.86
N ASP A 490 -47.85 -21.84 14.17
CA ASP A 490 -48.23 -22.98 13.31
C ASP A 490 -47.74 -23.03 11.83
N PRO A 491 -46.94 -24.06 11.42
CA PRO A 491 -46.52 -24.26 10.04
C PRO A 491 -47.54 -25.01 9.14
N ALA A 492 -48.81 -25.12 9.54
CA ALA A 492 -49.84 -25.81 8.78
C ALA A 492 -50.78 -24.89 7.97
N VAL A 493 -50.26 -23.95 7.16
CA VAL A 493 -51.03 -23.33 6.05
C VAL A 493 -50.09 -22.99 4.89
N LEU A 494 -49.61 -24.00 4.16
CA LEU A 494 -49.03 -23.82 2.82
C LEU A 494 -49.41 -25.02 1.95
N ALA A 495 -50.67 -25.03 1.53
CA ALA A 495 -51.11 -25.77 0.36
C ALA A 495 -52.18 -24.94 -0.35
N GLY A 496 -51.89 -24.54 -1.58
CA GLY A 496 -52.88 -24.06 -2.55
C GLY A 496 -52.85 -22.57 -2.85
N VAL A 497 -51.93 -22.14 -3.73
CA VAL A 497 -52.21 -21.05 -4.68
C VAL A 497 -51.68 -21.49 -6.04
N ASP A 498 -52.58 -21.50 -7.02
CA ASP A 498 -52.37 -21.99 -8.39
C ASP A 498 -51.41 -21.07 -9.17
N ALA A 499 -50.68 -21.65 -10.13
CA ALA A 499 -49.75 -20.92 -11.01
C ALA A 499 -50.44 -19.87 -11.92
N ALA A 500 -51.78 -19.78 -11.88
CA ALA A 500 -52.57 -18.82 -12.65
C ALA A 500 -52.61 -17.40 -12.01
N ASP A 501 -52.31 -17.25 -10.72
CA ASP A 501 -52.37 -15.93 -10.04
C ASP A 501 -51.06 -15.14 -10.11
N ALA A 502 -49.91 -15.80 -10.27
CA ALA A 502 -48.64 -15.11 -10.51
C ALA A 502 -48.65 -14.36 -11.85
N ASP A 503 -49.33 -14.92 -12.84
CA ASP A 503 -49.44 -14.38 -14.20
C ASP A 503 -50.46 -13.21 -14.25
N ALA A 504 -51.46 -13.20 -13.36
CA ALA A 504 -52.39 -12.09 -13.18
C ALA A 504 -51.76 -10.91 -12.41
N VAL A 505 -50.92 -11.18 -11.40
CA VAL A 505 -50.14 -10.16 -10.69
C VAL A 505 -49.03 -9.59 -11.60
N HIS A 506 -48.36 -10.44 -12.40
CA HIS A 506 -47.38 -9.99 -13.39
C HIS A 506 -48.03 -9.17 -14.51
N ARG A 507 -49.22 -9.57 -14.99
CA ARG A 507 -50.00 -8.76 -15.94
C ARG A 507 -50.56 -7.47 -15.33
N ALA A 508 -50.90 -7.43 -14.04
CA ALA A 508 -51.34 -6.20 -13.37
C ALA A 508 -50.17 -5.22 -13.11
N ILE A 509 -48.96 -5.74 -12.88
CA ILE A 509 -47.73 -4.93 -12.81
C ILE A 509 -47.32 -4.42 -14.20
N LEU A 510 -47.47 -5.24 -15.25
CA LEU A 510 -47.15 -4.85 -16.63
C LEU A 510 -48.22 -3.96 -17.28
N ALA A 511 -49.50 -4.08 -16.91
CA ALA A 511 -50.58 -3.21 -17.38
C ALA A 511 -50.59 -1.82 -16.69
N GLY A 512 -49.77 -1.63 -15.64
CA GLY A 512 -49.52 -0.33 -15.00
C GLY A 512 -48.24 0.36 -15.50
N LEU A 513 -47.54 -0.22 -16.48
CA LEU A 513 -46.30 0.30 -17.04
C LEU A 513 -46.45 0.65 -18.53
N ASP A 514 -47.49 1.41 -18.88
CA ASP A 514 -47.44 2.20 -20.10
C ASP A 514 -48.24 3.49 -19.97
N GLU A 515 -47.49 4.57 -19.75
CA GLU A 515 -47.80 6.01 -19.95
C GLU A 515 -46.66 6.87 -19.35
N ASN A 516 -45.88 6.31 -18.41
CA ASN A 516 -44.64 6.93 -17.91
C ASN A 516 -43.40 6.72 -18.80
N VAL A 517 -43.51 5.87 -19.83
CA VAL A 517 -42.46 5.67 -20.85
C VAL A 517 -42.65 6.63 -22.04
N LEU A 518 -43.86 7.20 -22.21
CA LEU A 518 -44.19 8.15 -23.28
C LEU A 518 -44.16 9.63 -22.86
N ALA A 519 -43.78 9.95 -21.62
CA ALA A 519 -43.57 11.34 -21.17
C ALA A 519 -42.09 11.70 -20.94
N GLY A 520 -41.17 10.75 -21.17
CA GLY A 520 -39.73 11.02 -21.15
C GLY A 520 -39.32 11.82 -22.38
N GLY A 521 -39.51 13.14 -22.33
CA GLY A 521 -38.96 14.07 -23.31
C GLY A 521 -37.44 14.02 -23.29
N PHE A 522 -36.84 13.10 -24.05
CA PHE A 522 -35.41 13.05 -24.28
C PHE A 522 -35.07 13.97 -25.45
N VAL A 523 -34.33 15.05 -25.17
CA VAL A 523 -33.62 15.78 -26.22
C VAL A 523 -32.12 15.47 -26.09
N LEU A 524 -31.62 14.67 -27.04
CA LEU A 524 -30.22 14.30 -27.22
C LEU A 524 -29.57 15.23 -28.24
N LEU A 525 -28.50 15.96 -27.86
CA LEU A 525 -27.63 16.66 -28.80
C LEU A 525 -26.14 16.59 -28.41
N GLN A 526 -25.27 16.54 -29.42
CA GLN A 526 -23.86 16.10 -29.39
C GLN A 526 -22.85 16.94 -28.56
N ASP A 527 -21.81 16.24 -28.10
CA ASP A 527 -20.46 16.62 -27.64
C ASP A 527 -20.25 17.82 -26.69
N GLY A 528 -19.88 17.48 -25.44
CA GLY A 528 -19.34 18.39 -24.42
C GLY A 528 -20.34 18.78 -23.33
N GLY A 529 -20.76 17.83 -22.49
CA GLY A 529 -21.73 18.08 -21.42
C GLY A 529 -21.14 18.73 -20.15
N PHE A 530 -21.98 19.49 -19.43
CA PHE A 530 -21.79 19.83 -18.01
C PHE A 530 -22.99 19.31 -17.22
N TRP A 531 -22.74 18.65 -16.11
CA TRP A 531 -23.74 17.99 -15.27
C TRP A 531 -24.25 18.94 -14.20
N LEU A 532 -25.56 19.13 -13.99
CA LEU A 532 -26.04 20.07 -12.98
C LEU A 532 -26.52 19.35 -11.71
N ALA A 533 -25.91 19.67 -10.59
CA ALA A 533 -26.34 19.26 -9.26
C ALA A 533 -26.71 20.49 -8.43
N ARG A 534 -27.74 20.37 -7.58
CA ARG A 534 -28.06 21.41 -6.60
C ARG A 534 -26.95 21.49 -5.55
N GLN A 535 -26.18 22.57 -5.58
CA GLN A 535 -25.10 22.88 -4.65
C GLN A 535 -25.60 23.85 -3.57
N THR A 536 -25.27 23.58 -2.31
CA THR A 536 -25.49 24.53 -1.22
C THR A 536 -24.29 25.48 -1.14
N ILE A 537 -24.52 26.77 -1.40
CA ILE A 537 -23.47 27.79 -1.27
C ILE A 537 -23.36 28.16 0.22
N PRO A 538 -22.16 28.17 0.83
CA PRO A 538 -22.00 28.63 2.21
C PRO A 538 -22.58 30.05 2.36
N ASN A 539 -23.58 30.19 3.24
CA ASN A 539 -24.33 31.43 3.50
C ASN A 539 -25.14 32.00 2.30
N GLY A 540 -25.47 31.18 1.30
CA GLY A 540 -26.30 31.57 0.16
C GLY A 540 -27.47 30.60 -0.10
N PRO A 541 -28.46 31.00 -0.91
CA PRO A 541 -29.52 30.09 -1.32
C PRO A 541 -28.94 28.92 -2.14
N PRO A 542 -29.55 27.71 -2.08
CA PRO A 542 -29.15 26.59 -2.92
C PRO A 542 -29.17 26.99 -4.41
N ALA A 543 -28.15 26.58 -5.16
CA ALA A 543 -28.04 26.90 -6.58
C ALA A 543 -27.59 25.69 -7.39
N LEU A 544 -28.04 25.56 -8.64
CA LEU A 544 -27.63 24.46 -9.53
C LEU A 544 -26.23 24.72 -10.12
N GLY A 545 -25.23 23.88 -9.82
CA GLY A 545 -23.83 24.00 -10.26
C GLY A 545 -23.30 22.73 -10.95
N ASP A 546 -22.14 22.81 -11.60
CA ASP A 546 -21.61 21.70 -12.40
C ASP A 546 -20.95 20.58 -11.55
N LEU A 547 -21.07 19.29 -11.94
CA LEU A 547 -20.33 18.18 -11.32
C LEU A 547 -18.93 17.95 -11.91
N GLY A 548 -18.44 18.86 -12.77
CA GLY A 548 -17.12 18.88 -13.41
C GLY A 548 -16.20 17.65 -13.27
N GLY A 549 -16.07 16.86 -14.34
CA GLY A 549 -15.09 15.77 -14.45
C GLY A 549 -14.39 15.78 -15.80
N LYS A 550 -13.07 15.50 -15.83
CA LYS A 550 -12.34 15.31 -17.10
C LYS A 550 -12.38 13.82 -17.46
N LYS A 551 -12.79 13.53 -18.68
CA LYS A 551 -12.69 12.19 -19.27
C LYS A 551 -11.23 11.74 -19.35
N ASP A 552 -10.96 10.51 -18.92
CA ASP A 552 -9.62 9.92 -19.03
C ASP A 552 -9.36 9.35 -20.44
N SER A 553 -8.08 9.21 -20.79
CA SER A 553 -7.66 8.72 -22.10
C SER A 553 -8.08 7.26 -22.30
N GLY A 554 -8.88 6.99 -23.33
CA GLY A 554 -9.37 5.65 -23.68
C GLY A 554 -10.71 5.28 -23.05
N GLU A 555 -11.24 6.12 -22.17
CA GLU A 555 -12.57 5.99 -21.61
C GLU A 555 -13.64 6.36 -22.66
N THR A 556 -14.87 5.89 -22.54
CA THR A 556 -16.03 6.46 -23.26
C THR A 556 -16.65 7.58 -22.43
N LEU A 557 -17.46 8.46 -23.02
CA LEU A 557 -18.16 9.49 -22.23
C LEU A 557 -19.09 8.88 -21.18
N TRP A 558 -19.69 7.72 -21.50
CA TRP A 558 -20.52 6.97 -20.56
C TRP A 558 -19.70 6.43 -19.38
N GLN A 559 -18.54 5.83 -19.64
CA GLN A 559 -17.66 5.35 -18.56
C GLN A 559 -17.19 6.50 -17.66
N ALA A 560 -16.83 7.66 -18.25
CA ALA A 560 -16.47 8.85 -17.46
C ALA A 560 -17.64 9.32 -16.60
N ALA A 561 -18.87 9.28 -17.13
CA ALA A 561 -20.07 9.63 -16.38
C ALA A 561 -20.35 8.64 -15.23
N VAL A 562 -20.27 7.32 -15.49
CA VAL A 562 -20.45 6.28 -14.48
C VAL A 562 -19.41 6.45 -13.37
N ARG A 563 -18.15 6.73 -13.71
CA ARG A 563 -17.07 6.97 -12.75
C ARG A 563 -17.34 8.21 -11.89
N GLU A 564 -17.60 9.37 -12.49
CA GLU A 564 -17.79 10.63 -11.75
C GLU A 564 -19.06 10.59 -10.88
N VAL A 565 -20.16 9.99 -11.36
CA VAL A 565 -21.39 9.80 -10.58
C VAL A 565 -21.17 8.84 -9.41
N PHE A 566 -20.34 7.82 -9.60
CA PHE A 566 -19.96 6.91 -8.53
C PHE A 566 -19.01 7.56 -7.51
N GLU A 567 -18.00 8.30 -7.98
CA GLU A 567 -16.98 8.94 -7.13
C GLU A 567 -17.55 10.11 -6.31
N GLU A 568 -18.38 10.96 -6.90
CA GLU A 568 -18.94 12.15 -6.24
C GLU A 568 -20.33 11.92 -5.63
N GLY A 569 -21.11 11.01 -6.23
CA GLY A 569 -22.50 10.73 -5.86
C GLY A 569 -22.73 9.40 -5.14
N GLY A 570 -21.78 8.46 -5.21
CA GLY A 570 -21.91 7.12 -4.61
C GLY A 570 -22.94 6.22 -5.29
N LEU A 571 -23.37 6.57 -6.51
CA LEU A 571 -24.41 5.86 -7.26
C LEU A 571 -23.75 5.01 -8.36
N ASP A 572 -23.89 3.70 -8.24
CA ASP A 572 -23.29 2.76 -9.19
C ASP A 572 -24.22 2.53 -10.39
N LEU A 573 -23.93 3.22 -11.49
CA LEU A 573 -24.66 3.10 -12.75
C LEU A 573 -24.19 1.90 -13.60
N SER A 574 -23.23 1.08 -13.14
CA SER A 574 -22.73 -0.06 -13.91
C SER A 574 -23.78 -1.17 -14.11
N ALA A 575 -24.79 -1.23 -13.24
CA ALA A 575 -25.91 -2.18 -13.32
C ALA A 575 -27.05 -1.73 -14.26
N CYS A 576 -27.06 -0.46 -14.69
CA CYS A 576 -28.01 0.04 -15.68
C CYS A 576 -27.63 -0.49 -17.07
N ARG A 577 -27.94 -1.76 -17.34
CA ARG A 577 -27.87 -2.33 -18.70
C ARG A 577 -29.00 -1.71 -19.52
N LEU A 578 -28.67 -0.71 -20.35
CA LEU A 578 -29.52 -0.32 -21.46
C LEU A 578 -29.62 -1.54 -22.39
N ALA A 579 -30.78 -2.18 -22.39
CA ALA A 579 -31.08 -3.35 -23.20
C ALA A 579 -31.38 -2.94 -24.64
N SER A 580 -30.36 -2.61 -25.42
CA SER A 580 -30.26 -2.94 -26.86
C SER A 580 -29.06 -2.23 -27.48
N THR A 581 -28.53 -2.88 -28.50
CA THR A 581 -27.51 -2.41 -29.44
C THR A 581 -28.03 -1.38 -30.43
N ASP A 582 -28.82 -0.38 -30.00
CA ASP A 582 -29.09 0.77 -30.87
C ASP A 582 -27.93 1.76 -30.75
N GLN A 583 -26.97 1.54 -31.64
CA GLN A 583 -25.80 2.37 -31.86
C GLN A 583 -26.23 3.83 -32.11
N ILE A 584 -25.88 4.74 -31.20
CA ILE A 584 -25.80 6.17 -31.54
C ILE A 584 -24.34 6.45 -31.96
N PHE A 585 -24.01 6.10 -33.19
CA PHE A 585 -22.88 6.72 -33.89
C PHE A 585 -23.42 7.70 -34.91
N TYR A 586 -22.93 8.94 -34.86
CA TYR A 586 -22.82 9.76 -36.06
C TYR A 586 -21.54 10.60 -35.99
N SER A 587 -20.71 10.50 -37.03
CA SER A 587 -19.60 11.43 -37.25
C SER A 587 -20.07 12.57 -38.15
N CYS A 588 -19.76 13.81 -37.80
CA CYS A 588 -19.74 14.91 -38.77
C CYS A 588 -18.52 15.81 -38.48
N LYS A 589 -17.74 16.12 -39.53
CA LYS A 589 -16.68 17.14 -39.49
C LYS A 589 -17.22 18.43 -40.11
N ARG A 590 -16.82 19.57 -39.48
CA ARG A 590 -17.08 21.00 -39.80
C ARG A 590 -18.49 21.47 -39.43
N THR A 591 -18.72 22.57 -38.71
CA THR A 591 -17.93 23.77 -38.37
C THR A 591 -18.43 24.38 -37.05
N GLY A 592 -17.54 24.66 -36.10
CA GLY A 592 -17.62 25.91 -35.32
C GLY A 592 -18.66 26.10 -34.20
N GLU A 593 -19.50 25.14 -33.84
CA GLU A 593 -20.49 25.34 -32.76
C GLU A 593 -20.34 24.31 -31.63
N ARG A 594 -20.34 24.80 -30.38
CA ARG A 594 -20.38 23.98 -29.17
C ARG A 594 -21.83 23.81 -28.73
N SER A 595 -22.24 22.56 -28.54
CA SER A 595 -23.53 22.15 -27.97
C SER A 595 -23.30 21.58 -26.56
N TYR A 596 -24.31 21.65 -25.70
CA TYR A 596 -24.22 21.24 -24.29
C TYR A 596 -25.41 20.34 -23.95
N VAL A 597 -25.16 19.28 -23.19
CA VAL A 597 -26.19 18.38 -22.62
C VAL A 597 -26.37 18.69 -21.14
N PHE A 598 -27.62 18.72 -20.66
CA PHE A 598 -27.96 18.98 -19.27
C PHE A 598 -28.67 17.79 -18.65
N PHE A 599 -28.22 17.39 -17.46
CA PHE A 599 -28.97 16.54 -16.55
C PHE A 599 -29.19 17.33 -15.27
N LEU A 600 -30.44 17.42 -14.81
CA LEU A 600 -30.79 18.05 -13.54
C LEU A 600 -31.06 16.99 -12.48
N VAL A 601 -30.37 17.10 -11.35
CA VAL A 601 -30.61 16.30 -10.16
C VAL A 601 -31.01 17.23 -9.00
N GLU A 602 -32.17 17.00 -8.39
CA GLU A 602 -32.56 17.67 -7.14
C GLU A 602 -32.14 16.81 -5.94
N THR A 603 -31.54 17.46 -4.95
CA THR A 603 -31.34 16.90 -3.61
C THR A 603 -32.34 17.56 -2.68
N GLN A 604 -33.15 16.76 -1.98
CA GLN A 604 -34.01 17.25 -0.91
C GLN A 604 -33.51 16.77 0.46
N GLU A 605 -33.54 17.73 1.39
CA GLU A 605 -33.34 17.68 2.84
C GLU A 605 -31.91 17.63 3.42
N VAL A 606 -31.79 18.42 4.49
CA VAL A 606 -30.59 18.82 5.25
C VAL A 606 -29.83 17.60 5.77
N PRO A 607 -28.47 17.59 5.75
CA PRO A 607 -27.71 16.48 6.31
C PRO A 607 -27.94 16.37 7.81
N ARG A 608 -28.73 15.37 8.25
CA ARG A 608 -28.60 14.82 9.60
C ARG A 608 -27.58 13.70 9.54
N ARG A 609 -26.40 13.95 10.12
CA ARG A 609 -25.27 13.01 10.27
C ARG A 609 -24.54 12.67 8.96
N THR A 610 -23.22 12.82 8.98
CA THR A 610 -22.32 12.42 7.89
C THR A 610 -22.07 10.91 7.96
N GLY A 611 -22.80 10.15 7.16
CA GLY A 611 -22.69 8.70 7.03
C GLY A 611 -23.67 8.09 6.03
N ASP A 612 -24.80 8.75 5.77
CA ASP A 612 -25.76 8.27 4.78
C ASP A 612 -25.44 8.82 3.38
N LYS A 613 -25.58 7.93 2.38
CA LYS A 613 -25.41 8.25 0.96
C LYS A 613 -26.37 9.38 0.57
N ARG A 614 -25.92 10.29 -0.31
CA ARG A 614 -26.83 11.27 -0.93
C ARG A 614 -27.90 10.51 -1.70
N ILE A 615 -29.17 10.67 -1.31
CA ILE A 615 -30.28 10.20 -2.15
C ILE A 615 -30.39 11.18 -3.31
N VAL A 616 -30.24 10.65 -4.51
CA VAL A 616 -30.47 11.34 -5.79
C VAL A 616 -31.90 11.03 -6.19
N GLU A 617 -32.77 12.03 -6.19
CA GLU A 617 -34.13 11.89 -6.73
C GLU A 617 -34.19 12.47 -8.15
N HIS A 618 -34.81 11.73 -9.07
CA HIS A 618 -35.04 12.18 -10.44
C HIS A 618 -36.17 13.20 -10.46
N CYS A 619 -35.89 14.44 -10.87
CA CYS A 619 -36.93 15.45 -11.03
C CYS A 619 -37.24 15.71 -12.49
N HIS A 620 -38.53 15.69 -12.81
CA HIS A 620 -39.06 16.03 -14.13
C HIS A 620 -39.49 17.50 -14.12
N PHE A 621 -38.81 18.35 -14.89
CA PHE A 621 -39.14 19.77 -14.97
C PHE A 621 -40.10 20.00 -16.13
N LYS A 622 -41.33 20.46 -15.83
CA LYS A 622 -42.29 20.91 -16.85
C LYS A 622 -41.97 22.31 -17.41
N ALA A 623 -41.05 23.04 -16.78
CA ALA A 623 -40.55 24.36 -17.19
C ALA A 623 -39.13 24.61 -16.63
N LEU A 624 -38.35 25.51 -17.25
CA LEU A 624 -37.00 25.84 -16.76
C LEU A 624 -37.04 26.44 -15.35
N PRO A 625 -36.04 26.11 -14.49
CA PRO A 625 -35.82 26.84 -13.25
C PRO A 625 -35.61 28.34 -13.50
N GLU A 626 -36.02 29.20 -12.57
CA GLU A 626 -35.75 30.63 -12.70
C GLU A 626 -34.23 30.90 -12.77
N TRP A 627 -33.82 31.84 -13.64
CA TRP A 627 -32.40 32.15 -13.88
C TRP A 627 -31.63 32.54 -12.60
N SER A 628 -32.34 33.12 -11.64
CA SER A 628 -31.89 33.47 -10.29
C SER A 628 -31.51 32.26 -9.41
N THR A 629 -31.84 31.04 -9.82
CA THR A 629 -31.57 29.79 -9.08
C THR A 629 -30.39 28.99 -9.63
N LEU A 630 -29.84 29.38 -10.79
CA LEU A 630 -28.62 28.77 -11.35
C LEU A 630 -27.36 29.28 -10.62
N HIS A 631 -26.30 28.47 -10.50
CA HIS A 631 -25.05 28.91 -9.90
C HIS A 631 -24.44 30.09 -10.71
N PRO A 632 -23.84 31.12 -10.08
CA PRO A 632 -23.38 32.31 -10.78
C PRO A 632 -22.51 32.04 -12.01
N ARG A 633 -21.60 31.05 -11.96
CA ARG A 633 -20.75 30.64 -13.09
C ARG A 633 -21.52 30.25 -14.36
N MET A 634 -22.71 29.69 -14.21
CA MET A 634 -23.57 29.31 -15.33
C MET A 634 -24.33 30.50 -15.92
N ARG A 635 -24.59 31.53 -15.10
CA ARG A 635 -25.28 32.75 -15.55
C ARG A 635 -24.42 33.58 -16.51
N PHE A 636 -23.11 33.35 -16.53
CA PHE A 636 -22.15 34.05 -17.40
C PHE A 636 -21.96 33.39 -18.78
N ALA A 637 -22.55 32.22 -19.03
CA ALA A 637 -22.51 31.60 -20.35
C ALA A 637 -23.52 32.28 -21.29
N ALA A 638 -23.03 33.18 -22.16
CA ALA A 638 -23.87 33.89 -23.12
C ALA A 638 -24.68 32.91 -24.00
N GLY A 639 -25.99 33.12 -24.08
CA GLY A 639 -26.90 32.31 -24.91
C GLY A 639 -27.43 31.02 -24.29
N LEU A 640 -26.98 30.64 -23.08
CA LEU A 640 -27.43 29.41 -22.41
C LEU A 640 -28.94 29.38 -22.15
N ARG A 641 -29.52 30.52 -21.71
CA ARG A 641 -30.96 30.63 -21.43
C ARG A 641 -31.82 30.39 -22.67
N SER A 642 -31.50 31.07 -23.76
CA SER A 642 -32.24 30.96 -25.02
C SER A 642 -32.18 29.54 -25.59
N ARG A 643 -31.01 28.89 -25.48
CA ARG A 643 -30.82 27.49 -25.94
C ARG A 643 -31.59 26.48 -25.09
N LEU A 644 -31.59 26.65 -23.76
CA LEU A 644 -32.39 25.83 -22.86
C LEU A 644 -33.91 25.97 -23.13
N GLN A 645 -34.36 27.19 -23.44
CA GLN A 645 -35.76 27.47 -23.74
C GLN A 645 -36.21 26.85 -25.08
N GLN A 646 -35.29 26.78 -26.04
CA GLN A 646 -35.52 26.20 -27.37
C GLN A 646 -35.50 24.67 -27.37
N CYS A 647 -34.87 24.03 -26.38
CA CYS A 647 -34.91 22.57 -26.19
C CYS A 647 -36.15 22.06 -25.44
N LEU A 648 -36.89 22.94 -24.77
CA LEU A 648 -38.11 22.62 -24.02
C LEU A 648 -39.40 22.87 -24.81
N GLN A 649 -39.32 23.63 -25.90
CA GLN A 649 -40.35 23.73 -26.93
C GLN A 649 -40.15 22.60 -27.93
#